data_AF-A0A3R6YZ27-F1
#
_entry.id   AF-A0A3R6YZ27-F1
#
_cell.length_a   1.000
_cell.length_b   1.000
_cell.length_c   1.000
_cell.angle_alpha   90.00
_cell.angle_beta   90.00
_cell.angle_gamma   90.00
#
_symmetry.space_group_name_H-M   'P 1'
#
loop_
_entity.id
_entity.type
_entity.pdbx_description
1 polymer ?
#
loop_
_entity_poly.entity_id
_entity_poly.type
_entity_poly.pdbx_seq_one_letter_code
_entity_poly.pdbx_strand_id
1 'polypeptide(L)'
;MSTIIPNINFIGYCSTHESDQNKKDCDLPFRRKMSPRDTHVIIQNGELLAGIIDKKTIGPGAGGLIHNTVLELGHDEAKRFLGATQYLVNQWLVWHSFTVGISDTIADVSTLKNIVDIITNAKIKVQDLVVTGQKGKLELQPGRTMIETFEMFVNTVLNSARDQSGREAQGSLDETNNIKATVTSGSKGSYLNISQIIACVGQQNVEGKRIPYGFHHRTLPHYGKDDLGPESRGFVENSYLKGLTPQEFFFHAMGGREGLIDTAVKTAETGYIQRRLVKAMESVMSRYDGTVRNSNGEIIQFLYGEDGMDAVWVEKQSFDGHTLNRAKFEAKFKLDPFDEDLGTLPHCPDELYMDPQIIADIQSNPVTQQLLREEFIQLQKDRLNLRVILGSRGQGQESDQAAQVPVNLRRLIQNAQQLFSISLLHPTTLHPENIIVGVRELCREIIVVQGDDHLSVEAQENATLLFQILLRSTLAVKRVLLEYRLNNSAFEWLMGEIKSKFLSSLVAAGEMAGVVAAQSIGEPATQMTLNTFHYAGVSAKNVTLGVPRLKEIINIAKDVKTPSIQIYLKPDCAHDAEKAKQIQSTLEYTTLMDVTSSTAIYYDPDPTSTVVEEDADFVASYYDVIDEDTPLARSPWLLRIELNRIMMADKNLEMKEIALQIENEYGQDLSCIYTDDNADKLVLRIRIMSEEEDKVSQSGSASVGQEDDTFLKRVEHNMLTQMRLRGVPNVKKVFMRENPQNQWDEDKGFIMVKEWVLDTDGTNLLDIICHESIDASRTISNDIVEIIEVLGIEAVRRALLNEIRNVISFDGAYVNYRHLACLADVMTFRGHLMAVTRHGINRVDSGPLVRCSFEETVEILMDAAMFSQGDELAGVTENIMLGQLAHLGTGVMDLVLDAKKLSQAIEYDASEIENVMREFSKDYTTPDVNTPMATPWGQTPMYGTPAPGTPSFGTPGATSPLMSPSGSFSPFVSFSPHNVPTSPYSQSPGYAQSPGLNPTSPIYSPTSPAYSPTSPAYSPTSPAYSPTSPAYSPTSPAYSPTSPAYSPTSPAYSPTSPAYSPTSPAYSPTSPAYSPTSPAYSPTSPAYSPTSPAYSPTSPAYSPTSPAYSPTSPAYSPTSPAYSPTSPAYSPTSPAYSPTSPAYSPTSPAYSPTSPAYSPTSPAYSPTSPAYSPTSPAYSPTSPAYSPTSPAYSPSSPAYSPASPEYNPSEGSYGGGGGSGRYTD
;
A
#
# COMPACT_ATOMS: atom_id res chain seq x y z
N MET A 1 2.65 -24.23 -28.76
CA MET A 1 3.21 -23.72 -27.48
C MET A 1 4.56 -24.34 -27.17
N SER A 2 4.70 -25.67 -27.13
CA SER A 2 5.99 -26.35 -26.87
C SER A 2 7.16 -25.94 -27.78
N THR A 3 6.89 -25.48 -29.01
CA THR A 3 7.93 -24.99 -29.93
C THR A 3 8.49 -23.60 -29.57
N ILE A 4 7.85 -22.88 -28.65
CA ILE A 4 8.23 -21.51 -28.25
C ILE A 4 8.80 -21.49 -26.84
N ILE A 5 8.31 -22.38 -25.97
CA ILE A 5 8.79 -22.48 -24.61
C ILE A 5 10.28 -22.85 -24.66
N PRO A 6 11.16 -22.10 -23.97
CA PRO A 6 12.57 -22.43 -23.94
C PRO A 6 12.80 -23.73 -23.17
N ASN A 7 14.00 -24.31 -23.22
CA ASN A 7 14.32 -25.58 -22.54
C ASN A 7 14.31 -25.42 -21.01
N ILE A 8 13.12 -25.33 -20.43
CA ILE A 8 12.87 -25.09 -19.01
C ILE A 8 11.92 -26.13 -18.44
N ASN A 9 12.03 -26.33 -17.13
CA ASN A 9 11.14 -27.18 -16.36
C ASN A 9 10.20 -26.34 -15.52
N PHE A 10 8.93 -26.71 -15.54
CA PHE A 10 7.92 -26.05 -14.74
C PHE A 10 6.84 -27.04 -14.35
N ILE A 11 6.49 -27.01 -13.06
CA ILE A 11 5.38 -27.76 -12.51
C ILE A 11 4.54 -26.76 -11.73
N GLY A 12 3.26 -26.65 -12.09
CA GLY A 12 2.34 -25.72 -11.47
C GLY A 12 0.89 -26.16 -11.61
N TYR A 13 -0.01 -25.34 -11.10
CA TYR A 13 -1.45 -25.58 -11.16
C TYR A 13 -2.13 -24.37 -11.77
N CYS A 14 -3.15 -24.61 -12.60
CA CYS A 14 -4.00 -23.53 -13.10
C CYS A 14 -4.92 -22.97 -11.99
N SER A 15 -5.61 -21.88 -12.31
CA SER A 15 -6.57 -21.16 -11.46
C SER A 15 -7.78 -21.99 -11.07
N THR A 16 -8.20 -22.94 -11.90
CA THR A 16 -9.39 -23.79 -11.69
C THR A 16 -9.11 -25.06 -10.90
N HIS A 17 -7.88 -25.27 -10.43
CA HIS A 17 -7.53 -26.42 -9.62
C HIS A 17 -8.18 -26.32 -8.23
N GLU A 18 -9.01 -27.31 -7.86
CA GLU A 18 -9.67 -27.39 -6.56
C GLU A 18 -8.67 -27.78 -5.46
N SER A 19 -8.51 -26.92 -4.45
CA SER A 19 -7.53 -27.11 -3.36
C SER A 19 -7.71 -28.39 -2.53
N ASP A 20 -8.92 -28.97 -2.50
CA ASP A 20 -9.18 -30.25 -1.81
C ASP A 20 -8.57 -31.47 -2.52
N GLN A 21 -8.25 -31.36 -3.81
CA GLN A 21 -7.55 -32.42 -4.54
C GLN A 21 -6.08 -32.51 -4.14
N ASN A 22 -5.45 -31.38 -3.79
CA ASN A 22 -4.07 -31.36 -3.27
C ASN A 22 -3.88 -32.25 -2.03
N LYS A 23 -4.85 -32.30 -1.10
CA LYS A 23 -4.76 -33.16 0.09
C LYS A 23 -4.85 -34.65 -0.24
N LYS A 24 -5.52 -35.03 -1.34
CA LYS A 24 -5.64 -36.42 -1.78
C LYS A 24 -4.47 -36.86 -2.67
N ASP A 25 -3.85 -35.91 -3.37
CA ASP A 25 -2.74 -36.19 -4.29
C ASP A 25 -1.36 -36.24 -3.60
N CYS A 26 -1.22 -35.65 -2.40
CA CYS A 26 0.03 -35.67 -1.63
C CYS A 26 0.41 -37.05 -1.04
N ASP A 27 -0.54 -37.98 -0.89
CA ASP A 27 -0.34 -39.25 -0.17
C ASP A 27 -0.26 -40.50 -1.07
N LEU A 28 -0.20 -40.35 -2.41
CA LEU A 28 -0.23 -41.51 -3.32
C LEU A 28 0.94 -41.54 -4.32
N PRO A 29 1.55 -42.72 -4.57
CA PRO A 29 2.70 -42.84 -5.46
C PRO A 29 2.32 -42.56 -6.91
N PHE A 30 3.23 -41.84 -7.60
CA PHE A 30 3.40 -41.50 -9.04
C PHE A 30 2.28 -41.71 -10.09
N ARG A 31 1.43 -42.73 -9.99
CA ARG A 31 0.39 -43.10 -10.97
C ARG A 31 -0.89 -42.25 -10.96
N ARG A 32 -1.07 -41.32 -10.02
CA ARG A 32 -2.23 -40.39 -9.98
C ARG A 32 -1.89 -38.90 -10.21
N LYS A 33 -0.73 -38.57 -10.76
CA LYS A 33 -0.36 -37.18 -11.11
C LYS A 33 -1.07 -36.58 -12.33
N MET A 34 -1.96 -37.34 -12.98
CA MET A 34 -2.77 -36.85 -14.11
C MET A 34 -4.07 -36.26 -13.60
N SER A 35 -4.26 -34.95 -13.77
CA SER A 35 -5.51 -34.28 -13.41
C SER A 35 -6.61 -34.66 -14.41
N PRO A 36 -7.79 -35.13 -13.95
CA PRO A 36 -8.91 -35.44 -14.84
C PRO A 36 -9.44 -34.22 -15.62
N ARG A 37 -9.21 -33.01 -15.09
CA ARG A 37 -9.64 -31.73 -15.68
C ARG A 37 -8.48 -30.94 -16.32
N ASP A 38 -7.33 -31.59 -16.55
CA ASP A 38 -6.14 -30.95 -17.12
C ASP A 38 -5.70 -29.67 -16.38
N THR A 39 -5.78 -29.70 -15.04
CA THR A 39 -5.47 -28.53 -14.19
C THR A 39 -4.02 -28.46 -13.72
N HIS A 40 -3.27 -29.54 -13.88
CA HIS A 40 -1.88 -29.66 -13.46
C HIS A 40 -0.97 -29.41 -14.64
N VAL A 41 -0.23 -28.29 -14.60
CA VAL A 41 0.65 -27.83 -15.69
C VAL A 41 2.02 -28.43 -15.52
N ILE A 42 2.44 -29.21 -16.50
CA ILE A 42 3.73 -29.91 -16.53
C ILE A 42 4.45 -29.53 -17.82
N ILE A 43 5.60 -28.87 -17.66
CA ILE A 43 6.55 -28.56 -18.73
C ILE A 43 7.85 -29.27 -18.41
N GLN A 44 8.34 -30.09 -19.35
CA GLN A 44 9.60 -30.80 -19.23
C GLN A 44 10.43 -30.59 -20.49
N ASN A 45 11.72 -30.27 -20.35
CA ASN A 45 12.61 -29.98 -21.48
C ASN A 45 12.03 -28.95 -22.47
N GLY A 46 11.31 -27.94 -21.98
CA GLY A 46 10.63 -26.96 -22.83
C GLY A 46 9.37 -27.45 -23.54
N GLU A 47 8.94 -28.70 -23.30
CA GLU A 47 7.70 -29.23 -23.87
C GLU A 47 6.56 -29.21 -22.86
N LEU A 48 5.43 -28.60 -23.25
CA LEU A 48 4.18 -28.66 -22.47
C LEU A 48 3.56 -30.05 -22.64
N LEU A 49 3.56 -30.85 -21.58
CA LEU A 49 3.04 -32.22 -21.57
C LEU A 49 1.56 -32.29 -21.18
N ALA A 50 1.17 -31.50 -20.18
CA ALA A 50 -0.19 -31.44 -19.67
C ALA A 50 -0.47 -30.06 -19.04
N GLY A 51 -1.75 -29.70 -18.98
CA GLY A 51 -2.28 -28.58 -18.22
C GLY A 51 -2.58 -27.31 -19.03
N ILE A 52 -3.56 -26.55 -18.53
CA ILE A 52 -3.98 -25.28 -19.10
C ILE A 52 -3.10 -24.12 -18.61
N ILE A 53 -2.52 -23.36 -19.55
CA ILE A 53 -1.76 -22.14 -19.25
C ILE A 53 -2.72 -20.96 -19.06
N ASP A 54 -2.58 -20.28 -17.92
CA ASP A 54 -3.44 -19.22 -17.42
C ASP A 54 -2.62 -18.10 -16.75
N LYS A 55 -3.28 -17.09 -16.17
CA LYS A 55 -2.59 -16.02 -15.42
C LYS A 55 -1.71 -16.52 -14.28
N LYS A 56 -2.07 -17.62 -13.60
CA LYS A 56 -1.27 -18.13 -12.47
C LYS A 56 0.06 -18.74 -12.92
N THR A 57 0.08 -19.34 -14.10
CA THR A 57 1.26 -20.01 -14.66
C THR A 57 2.15 -19.07 -15.47
N ILE A 58 1.60 -18.25 -16.37
CA ILE A 58 2.40 -17.33 -17.20
C ILE A 58 2.46 -15.90 -16.64
N GLY A 59 1.54 -15.51 -15.75
CA GLY A 59 1.46 -14.14 -15.26
C GLY A 59 2.56 -13.77 -14.25
N PRO A 60 2.44 -12.60 -13.59
CA PRO A 60 3.46 -12.05 -12.69
C PRO A 60 3.54 -12.77 -11.33
N GLY A 61 2.97 -13.97 -11.21
CA GLY A 61 2.98 -14.73 -9.97
C GLY A 61 4.38 -15.22 -9.61
N ALA A 62 4.67 -15.25 -8.31
CA ALA A 62 5.91 -15.83 -7.80
C ALA A 62 6.06 -17.30 -8.24
N GLY A 63 7.21 -17.63 -8.82
CA GLY A 63 7.49 -18.97 -9.35
C GLY A 63 6.77 -19.30 -10.65
N GLY A 64 6.19 -18.31 -11.36
CA GLY A 64 5.61 -18.49 -12.69
C GLY A 64 6.64 -18.80 -13.78
N LEU A 65 6.17 -19.16 -14.97
CA LEU A 65 7.02 -19.57 -16.09
C LEU A 65 7.98 -18.47 -16.55
N ILE A 66 7.53 -17.21 -16.62
CA ILE A 66 8.39 -16.06 -16.97
C ILE A 66 9.49 -15.90 -15.93
N HIS A 67 9.12 -15.94 -14.65
CA HIS A 67 10.05 -15.78 -13.54
C HIS A 67 11.16 -16.83 -13.59
N ASN A 68 10.79 -18.11 -13.77
CA ASN A 68 11.75 -19.20 -13.90
C ASN A 68 12.66 -19.02 -15.12
N THR A 69 12.10 -18.56 -16.25
CA THR A 69 12.88 -18.33 -17.48
C THR A 69 13.98 -17.30 -17.27
N VAL A 70 13.67 -16.19 -16.58
CA VAL A 70 14.67 -15.14 -16.27
C VAL A 70 15.76 -15.68 -15.37
N LEU A 71 15.43 -16.45 -14.33
CA LEU A 71 16.38 -16.94 -13.34
C LEU A 71 17.26 -18.09 -13.82
N GLU A 72 16.80 -18.86 -14.80
CA GLU A 72 17.56 -19.99 -15.36
C GLU A 72 18.33 -19.64 -16.62
N LEU A 73 17.68 -18.98 -17.58
CA LEU A 73 18.22 -18.75 -18.92
C LEU A 73 18.60 -17.27 -19.17
N GLY A 74 18.26 -16.38 -18.25
CA GLY A 74 18.54 -14.96 -18.33
C GLY A 74 17.44 -14.13 -19.01
N HIS A 75 17.63 -12.81 -18.98
CA HIS A 75 16.65 -11.85 -19.49
C HIS A 75 16.44 -11.89 -21.01
N ASP A 76 17.46 -12.24 -21.78
CA ASP A 76 17.39 -12.24 -23.25
C ASP A 76 16.49 -13.36 -23.79
N GLU A 77 16.58 -14.55 -23.21
CA GLU A 77 15.69 -15.66 -23.57
C GLU A 77 14.26 -15.41 -23.10
N ALA A 78 14.07 -14.85 -21.90
CA ALA A 78 12.74 -14.44 -21.43
C ALA A 78 12.09 -13.42 -22.37
N LYS A 79 12.86 -12.45 -22.89
CA LYS A 79 12.40 -11.48 -23.89
C LYS A 79 11.98 -12.16 -25.19
N ARG A 80 12.79 -13.11 -25.69
CA ARG A 80 12.46 -13.90 -26.90
C ARG A 80 11.19 -14.70 -26.70
N PHE A 81 11.07 -15.40 -25.57
CA PHE A 81 9.91 -16.19 -25.20
C PHE A 81 8.62 -15.35 -25.17
N LEU A 82 8.67 -14.17 -24.53
CA LEU A 82 7.53 -13.26 -24.47
C LEU A 82 7.12 -12.76 -25.85
N GLY A 83 8.08 -12.30 -26.66
CA GLY A 83 7.81 -11.80 -28.01
C GLY A 83 7.22 -12.88 -28.91
N ALA A 84 7.79 -14.09 -28.88
CA ALA A 84 7.30 -15.21 -29.68
C ALA A 84 5.91 -15.69 -29.24
N THR A 85 5.67 -15.76 -27.93
CA THR A 85 4.36 -16.16 -27.37
C THR A 85 3.29 -15.15 -27.76
N GLN A 86 3.54 -13.86 -27.56
CA GLN A 86 2.61 -12.80 -27.96
C GLN A 86 2.32 -12.85 -29.46
N TYR A 87 3.36 -13.00 -30.30
CA TYR A 87 3.17 -13.08 -31.75
C TYR A 87 2.31 -14.28 -32.16
N LEU A 88 2.62 -15.48 -31.67
CA LEU A 88 1.87 -16.69 -32.02
C LEU A 88 0.42 -16.60 -31.53
N VAL A 89 0.21 -16.25 -30.26
CA VAL A 89 -1.13 -16.21 -29.65
C VAL A 89 -1.98 -15.12 -30.29
N ASN A 90 -1.42 -13.94 -30.57
CA ASN A 90 -2.15 -12.88 -31.27
C ASN A 90 -2.54 -13.31 -32.68
N GLN A 91 -1.62 -13.96 -33.42
CA GLN A 91 -1.93 -14.48 -34.74
C GLN A 91 -3.01 -15.56 -34.69
N TRP A 92 -2.93 -16.50 -33.74
CA TRP A 92 -3.96 -17.51 -33.52
C TRP A 92 -5.32 -16.88 -33.16
N LEU A 93 -5.32 -15.85 -32.31
CA LEU A 93 -6.54 -15.15 -31.90
C LEU A 93 -7.22 -14.44 -33.07
N VAL A 94 -6.46 -13.94 -34.06
CA VAL A 94 -7.02 -13.37 -35.29
C VAL A 94 -7.80 -14.42 -36.10
N TRP A 95 -7.32 -15.67 -36.18
CA TRP A 95 -8.01 -16.75 -36.89
C TRP A 95 -9.19 -17.32 -36.09
N HIS A 96 -8.99 -17.52 -34.79
CA HIS A 96 -10.01 -18.10 -33.92
C HIS A 96 -11.15 -17.12 -33.64
N SER A 97 -10.84 -15.82 -33.56
CA SER A 97 -11.70 -14.75 -33.06
C SER A 97 -12.21 -15.00 -31.63
N PHE A 98 -12.36 -13.93 -30.86
CA PHE A 98 -12.93 -14.01 -29.50
C PHE A 98 -13.80 -12.78 -29.28
N THR A 99 -15.06 -13.00 -28.91
CA THR A 99 -16.06 -11.92 -28.76
C THR A 99 -16.90 -12.16 -27.52
N VAL A 100 -17.39 -11.09 -26.90
CA VAL A 100 -18.36 -11.17 -25.80
C VAL A 100 -19.64 -10.45 -26.25
N GLY A 101 -20.77 -11.13 -26.12
CA GLY A 101 -22.09 -10.59 -26.48
C GLY A 101 -23.07 -10.61 -25.31
N ILE A 102 -24.28 -10.08 -25.55
CA ILE A 102 -25.36 -10.12 -24.56
C ILE A 102 -25.81 -11.55 -24.25
N SER A 103 -25.72 -12.46 -25.22
CA SER A 103 -26.04 -13.88 -25.05
C SER A 103 -25.18 -14.55 -23.98
N ASP A 104 -23.95 -14.10 -23.79
CA ASP A 104 -23.04 -14.64 -22.78
C ASP A 104 -23.44 -14.25 -21.34
N THR A 105 -24.35 -13.27 -21.19
CA THR A 105 -24.85 -12.80 -19.89
C THR A 105 -26.19 -13.41 -19.49
N ILE A 106 -26.85 -14.14 -20.38
CA ILE A 106 -28.19 -14.68 -20.13
C ILE A 106 -28.04 -16.06 -19.48
N ALA A 107 -28.61 -16.21 -18.28
CA ALA A 107 -28.71 -17.50 -17.59
C ALA A 107 -30.02 -18.22 -17.90
N ASP A 108 -30.06 -19.52 -17.60
CA ASP A 108 -31.27 -20.34 -17.76
C ASP A 108 -32.44 -19.82 -16.91
N VAL A 109 -33.66 -19.98 -17.43
CA VAL A 109 -34.90 -19.52 -16.76
C VAL A 109 -35.09 -20.19 -15.40
N SER A 110 -34.71 -21.46 -15.26
CA SER A 110 -34.72 -22.18 -13.98
C SER A 110 -33.78 -21.53 -12.97
N THR A 111 -32.57 -21.17 -13.40
CA THR A 111 -31.55 -20.53 -12.55
C THR A 111 -32.00 -19.14 -12.13
N LEU A 112 -32.58 -18.34 -13.04
CA LEU A 112 -33.12 -17.03 -12.72
C LEU A 112 -34.25 -17.10 -11.67
N LYS A 113 -35.11 -18.12 -11.76
CA LYS A 113 -36.13 -18.34 -10.74
C LYS A 113 -35.51 -18.66 -9.37
N ASN A 114 -34.51 -19.56 -9.33
CA ASN A 114 -33.80 -19.89 -8.10
C ASN A 114 -33.11 -18.65 -7.50
N ILE A 115 -32.51 -17.78 -8.32
CA ILE A 115 -31.88 -16.53 -7.88
C ILE A 115 -32.91 -15.60 -7.22
N VAL A 116 -34.08 -15.42 -7.84
CA VAL A 116 -35.17 -14.61 -7.26
C VAL A 116 -35.66 -15.20 -5.95
N ASP A 117 -35.79 -16.53 -5.86
CA ASP A 117 -36.20 -17.22 -4.63
C ASP A 117 -35.17 -17.02 -3.50
N ILE A 118 -33.87 -17.08 -3.80
CA ILE A 118 -32.78 -16.81 -2.83
C ILE A 118 -32.88 -15.38 -2.29
N ILE A 119 -33.04 -14.39 -3.18
CA ILE A 119 -33.14 -12.98 -2.80
C ILE A 119 -34.41 -12.73 -1.96
N THR A 120 -35.53 -13.31 -2.35
CA THR A 120 -36.81 -13.19 -1.63
C THR A 120 -36.70 -13.77 -0.22
N ASN A 121 -36.08 -14.94 -0.08
CA ASN A 121 -35.81 -15.56 1.23
C ASN A 121 -34.89 -14.70 2.10
N ALA A 122 -33.90 -14.03 1.50
CA ALA A 122 -33.03 -13.10 2.24
C ALA A 122 -33.79 -11.87 2.74
N LYS A 123 -34.69 -11.29 1.93
CA LYS A 123 -35.55 -10.18 2.35
C LYS A 123 -36.45 -10.56 3.53
N ILE A 124 -37.04 -11.75 3.51
CA ILE A 124 -37.86 -12.27 4.62
C ILE A 124 -37.02 -12.36 5.90
N LYS A 125 -35.81 -12.91 5.84
CA LYS A 125 -34.90 -12.97 6.99
C LYS A 125 -34.56 -11.59 7.56
N VAL A 126 -34.34 -10.60 6.70
CA VAL A 126 -34.09 -9.22 7.14
C VAL A 126 -35.33 -8.63 7.82
N GLN A 127 -36.52 -8.88 7.29
CA GLN A 127 -37.77 -8.46 7.92
C GLN A 127 -37.97 -9.10 9.30
N ASP A 128 -37.64 -10.39 9.45
CA ASP A 128 -37.69 -11.08 10.74
C ASP A 128 -36.70 -10.46 11.75
N LEU A 129 -35.49 -10.08 11.30
CA LEU A 129 -34.52 -9.36 12.14
C LEU A 129 -35.04 -7.98 12.56
N VAL A 130 -35.70 -7.24 11.67
CA VAL A 130 -36.32 -5.94 11.98
C VAL A 130 -37.40 -6.12 13.06
N VAL A 131 -38.30 -7.09 12.90
CA VAL A 131 -39.36 -7.37 13.87
C VAL A 131 -38.78 -7.81 15.22
N THR A 132 -37.71 -8.61 15.21
CA THR A 132 -37.04 -9.08 16.43
C THR A 132 -36.34 -7.93 17.15
N GLY A 133 -35.67 -7.03 16.41
CA GLY A 133 -35.07 -5.81 16.94
C GLY A 133 -36.10 -4.86 17.54
N GLN A 134 -37.23 -4.62 16.85
CA GLN A 134 -38.33 -3.79 17.36
C GLN A 134 -38.97 -4.35 18.65
N LYS A 135 -38.98 -5.68 18.81
CA LYS A 135 -39.44 -6.34 20.04
C LYS A 135 -38.40 -6.33 21.16
N GLY A 136 -37.21 -5.78 20.94
CA GLY A 136 -36.10 -5.77 21.91
C GLY A 136 -35.53 -7.16 22.22
N LYS A 137 -35.80 -8.17 21.38
CA LYS A 137 -35.37 -9.56 21.59
C LYS A 137 -34.08 -9.90 20.85
N LEU A 138 -33.41 -8.91 20.27
CA LEU A 138 -32.16 -9.11 19.55
C LEU A 138 -31.01 -9.24 20.55
N GLU A 139 -30.29 -10.37 20.49
CA GLU A 139 -29.09 -10.58 21.30
C GLU A 139 -27.99 -9.63 20.86
N LEU A 140 -27.48 -8.85 21.80
CA LEU A 140 -26.39 -7.90 21.59
C LEU A 140 -25.08 -8.65 21.43
N GLN A 141 -24.30 -8.26 20.42
CA GLN A 141 -22.93 -8.75 20.32
C GLN A 141 -22.03 -7.99 21.31
N PRO A 142 -21.05 -8.66 21.94
CA PRO A 142 -20.17 -8.02 22.91
C PRO A 142 -19.55 -6.72 22.38
N GLY A 143 -19.70 -5.64 23.15
CA GLY A 143 -19.14 -4.33 22.84
C GLY A 143 -19.82 -3.54 21.71
N ARG A 144 -20.92 -4.03 21.14
CA ARG A 144 -21.72 -3.31 20.11
C ARG A 144 -23.07 -2.86 20.66
N THR A 145 -23.55 -1.74 20.12
CA THR A 145 -24.92 -1.30 20.38
C THR A 145 -25.95 -2.22 19.69
N MET A 146 -27.22 -2.12 20.10
CA MET A 146 -28.31 -2.88 19.47
C MET A 146 -28.39 -2.58 17.97
N ILE A 147 -28.22 -1.32 17.57
CA ILE A 147 -28.28 -0.88 16.17
C ILE A 147 -27.10 -1.43 15.37
N GLU A 148 -25.88 -1.34 15.90
CA GLU A 148 -24.69 -1.88 15.22
C GLU A 148 -24.74 -3.40 15.08
N THR A 149 -25.27 -4.08 16.09
CA THR A 149 -25.51 -5.53 16.06
C THR A 149 -26.53 -5.88 14.98
N PHE A 150 -27.63 -5.13 14.91
CA PHE A 150 -28.64 -5.28 13.86
C PHE A 150 -28.06 -5.06 12.46
N GLU A 151 -27.32 -3.96 12.24
CA GLU A 151 -26.69 -3.65 10.95
C GLU A 151 -25.69 -4.73 10.51
N MET A 152 -24.93 -5.30 11.45
CA MET A 152 -24.03 -6.41 11.17
C MET A 152 -24.79 -7.64 10.67
N PHE A 153 -25.82 -8.08 11.40
CA PHE A 153 -26.58 -9.27 11.00
C PHE A 153 -27.23 -9.10 9.63
N VAL A 154 -27.79 -7.92 9.35
CA VAL A 154 -28.39 -7.62 8.05
C VAL A 154 -27.34 -7.66 6.93
N ASN A 155 -26.18 -7.04 7.12
CA ASN A 155 -25.10 -7.08 6.13
C ASN A 155 -24.61 -8.51 5.85
N THR A 156 -24.47 -9.34 6.88
CA THR A 156 -24.09 -10.75 6.73
C THR A 156 -25.10 -11.54 5.91
N VAL A 157 -26.39 -11.34 6.18
CA VAL A 157 -27.48 -12.01 5.43
C VAL A 157 -27.49 -11.56 3.96
N LEU A 158 -27.38 -10.26 3.69
CA LEU A 158 -27.43 -9.72 2.33
C LEU A 158 -26.19 -10.09 1.49
N ASN A 159 -24.99 -10.09 2.10
CA ASN A 159 -23.77 -10.53 1.42
C ASN A 159 -23.82 -12.03 1.11
N SER A 160 -24.29 -12.86 2.05
CA SER A 160 -24.47 -14.30 1.84
C SER A 160 -25.45 -14.59 0.70
N ALA A 161 -26.55 -13.84 0.62
CA ALA A 161 -27.53 -13.97 -0.45
C ALA A 161 -26.94 -13.62 -1.83
N ARG A 162 -26.16 -12.53 -1.92
CA ARG A 162 -25.43 -12.15 -3.13
C ARG A 162 -24.49 -13.27 -3.57
N ASP A 163 -23.64 -13.76 -2.66
CA ASP A 163 -22.63 -14.75 -2.99
C ASP A 163 -23.24 -16.12 -3.35
N GLN A 164 -24.36 -16.50 -2.73
CA GLN A 164 -25.11 -17.69 -3.13
C GLN A 164 -25.71 -17.52 -4.53
N SER A 165 -26.37 -16.40 -4.81
CA SER A 165 -26.95 -16.12 -6.13
C SER A 165 -25.89 -16.09 -7.24
N GLY A 166 -24.70 -15.56 -6.95
CA GLY A 166 -23.57 -15.52 -7.88
C GLY A 166 -23.02 -16.91 -8.19
N ARG A 167 -22.93 -17.81 -7.19
CA ARG A 167 -22.50 -19.20 -7.40
C ARG A 167 -23.48 -19.99 -8.26
N GLU A 168 -24.79 -19.82 -8.04
CA GLU A 168 -25.82 -20.45 -8.88
C GLU A 168 -25.72 -19.94 -10.33
N ALA A 169 -25.56 -18.62 -10.52
CA ALA A 169 -25.37 -18.04 -11.85
C ALA A 169 -24.12 -18.62 -12.54
N GLN A 170 -22.98 -18.67 -11.86
CA GLN A 170 -21.73 -19.23 -12.40
C GLN A 170 -21.85 -20.72 -12.75
N GLY A 171 -22.49 -21.51 -11.88
CA GLY A 171 -22.71 -22.93 -12.07
C GLY A 171 -23.56 -23.24 -13.30
N SER A 172 -24.48 -22.33 -13.65
CA SER A 172 -25.33 -22.46 -14.84
C SER A 172 -24.64 -22.13 -16.16
N LEU A 173 -23.56 -21.34 -16.14
CA LEU A 173 -22.86 -20.96 -17.37
C LEU A 173 -22.02 -22.11 -17.91
N ASP A 174 -22.18 -22.43 -19.19
CA ASP A 174 -21.33 -23.40 -19.89
C ASP A 174 -19.86 -22.95 -19.93
N GLU A 175 -18.92 -23.90 -20.01
CA GLU A 175 -17.48 -23.61 -20.11
C GLU A 175 -17.11 -22.89 -21.41
N THR A 176 -17.92 -23.04 -22.46
CA THR A 176 -17.75 -22.33 -23.75
C THR A 176 -18.11 -20.85 -23.68
N ASN A 177 -18.76 -20.40 -22.60
CA ASN A 177 -19.18 -19.01 -22.45
C ASN A 177 -17.97 -18.07 -22.39
N ASN A 178 -17.97 -17.02 -23.22
CA ASN A 178 -16.82 -16.13 -23.37
C ASN A 178 -16.53 -15.29 -22.12
N ILE A 179 -17.55 -14.89 -21.37
CA ILE A 179 -17.36 -14.16 -20.10
C ILE A 179 -16.71 -15.09 -19.07
N LYS A 180 -17.19 -16.33 -18.97
CA LYS A 180 -16.60 -17.34 -18.09
C LYS A 180 -15.15 -17.64 -18.49
N ALA A 181 -14.85 -17.78 -19.78
CA ALA A 181 -13.47 -17.98 -20.27
C ALA A 181 -12.54 -16.79 -19.92
N THR A 182 -13.04 -15.56 -20.01
CA THR A 182 -12.28 -14.33 -19.66
C THR A 182 -11.92 -14.31 -18.17
N VAL A 183 -12.86 -14.68 -17.30
CA VAL A 183 -12.64 -14.74 -15.85
C VAL A 183 -11.75 -15.93 -15.45
N THR A 184 -12.01 -17.11 -16.01
CA THR A 184 -11.24 -18.34 -15.73
C THR A 184 -9.77 -18.20 -16.13
N SER A 185 -9.48 -17.59 -17.29
CA SER A 185 -8.12 -17.30 -17.73
C SER A 185 -7.40 -16.25 -16.85
N GLY A 186 -8.16 -15.47 -16.07
CA GLY A 186 -7.64 -14.38 -15.26
C GLY A 186 -7.28 -13.13 -16.06
N SER A 187 -7.70 -13.04 -17.33
CA SER A 187 -7.38 -11.91 -18.21
C SER A 187 -8.06 -10.61 -17.77
N LYS A 188 -9.38 -10.65 -17.51
CA LYS A 188 -10.14 -9.52 -16.98
C LYS A 188 -11.43 -9.96 -16.28
N GLY A 189 -11.75 -9.27 -15.20
CA GLY A 189 -12.95 -9.52 -14.40
C GLY A 189 -12.75 -10.65 -13.38
N SER A 190 -13.72 -10.76 -12.48
CA SER A 190 -13.78 -11.75 -11.40
C SER A 190 -15.16 -12.39 -11.33
N TYR A 191 -15.30 -13.40 -10.47
CA TYR A 191 -16.60 -14.01 -10.18
C TYR A 191 -17.64 -13.00 -9.69
N LEU A 192 -17.22 -11.96 -8.98
CA LEU A 192 -18.11 -10.88 -8.55
C LEU A 192 -18.72 -10.14 -9.74
N ASN A 193 -17.96 -9.92 -10.82
CA ASN A 193 -18.50 -9.23 -12.00
C ASN A 193 -19.58 -10.08 -12.70
N ILE A 194 -19.39 -11.40 -12.80
CA ILE A 194 -20.42 -12.30 -13.35
C ILE A 194 -21.69 -12.24 -12.48
N SER A 195 -21.53 -12.30 -11.16
CA SER A 195 -22.65 -12.19 -10.22
C SER A 195 -23.42 -10.87 -10.41
N GLN A 196 -22.73 -9.74 -10.55
CA GLN A 196 -23.37 -8.42 -10.67
C GLN A 196 -24.06 -8.22 -12.02
N ILE A 197 -23.52 -8.79 -13.10
CA ILE A 197 -24.10 -8.67 -14.45
C ILE A 197 -25.35 -9.54 -14.59
N ILE A 198 -25.32 -10.76 -14.03
CA ILE A 198 -26.35 -11.78 -14.26
C ILE A 198 -27.36 -11.87 -13.10
N ALA A 199 -26.87 -12.01 -11.87
CA ALA A 199 -27.70 -12.33 -10.69
C ALA A 199 -28.23 -11.07 -9.98
N CYS A 200 -27.40 -10.39 -9.21
CA CYS A 200 -27.75 -9.14 -8.52
C CYS A 200 -26.50 -8.32 -8.22
N VAL A 201 -26.64 -6.99 -8.18
CA VAL A 201 -25.53 -6.09 -7.86
C VAL A 201 -25.15 -6.17 -6.37
N GLY A 202 -26.16 -6.27 -5.49
CA GLY A 202 -25.99 -6.44 -4.04
C GLY A 202 -26.01 -5.13 -3.24
N GLN A 203 -25.62 -5.21 -1.96
CA GLN A 203 -25.66 -4.09 -1.03
C GLN A 203 -24.65 -2.99 -1.41
N GLN A 204 -25.13 -1.74 -1.50
CA GLN A 204 -24.28 -0.56 -1.62
C GLN A 204 -23.98 0.01 -0.24
N ASN A 205 -22.70 0.19 0.06
CA ASN A 205 -22.24 0.76 1.32
C ASN A 205 -21.61 2.13 1.07
N VAL A 206 -21.75 3.02 2.05
CA VAL A 206 -21.09 4.32 2.12
C VAL A 206 -20.39 4.43 3.46
N GLU A 207 -19.09 4.74 3.47
CA GLU A 207 -18.24 4.78 4.67
C GLU A 207 -18.31 3.47 5.49
N GLY A 208 -18.43 2.33 4.80
CA GLY A 208 -18.53 1.01 5.43
C GLY A 208 -19.88 0.69 6.09
N LYS A 209 -20.84 1.61 6.06
CA LYS A 209 -22.21 1.42 6.57
C LYS A 209 -23.20 1.32 5.41
N ARG A 210 -24.39 0.76 5.66
CA ARG A 210 -25.50 0.88 4.70
C ARG A 210 -25.91 2.35 4.55
N ILE A 211 -26.54 2.70 3.43
CA ILE A 211 -26.87 4.08 3.07
C ILE A 211 -27.51 4.84 4.25
N PRO A 212 -26.86 5.90 4.79
CA PRO A 212 -27.37 6.62 5.95
C PRO A 212 -28.66 7.39 5.63
N TYR A 213 -29.39 7.78 6.67
CA TYR A 213 -30.56 8.63 6.50
C TYR A 213 -30.13 10.06 6.16
N GLY A 214 -30.21 10.41 4.87
CA GLY A 214 -29.95 11.78 4.39
C GLY A 214 -31.12 12.74 4.60
N PHE A 215 -32.34 12.21 4.76
CA PHE A 215 -33.53 12.99 5.10
C PHE A 215 -34.01 12.63 6.52
N HIS A 216 -34.96 13.40 7.05
CA HIS A 216 -35.55 13.17 8.37
C HIS A 216 -36.05 11.73 8.54
N HIS A 217 -35.25 10.90 9.22
CA HIS A 217 -35.51 9.48 9.49
C HIS A 217 -35.78 8.63 8.22
N ARG A 218 -35.19 8.98 7.07
CA ARG A 218 -35.33 8.19 5.84
C ARG A 218 -34.20 8.46 4.85
N THR A 219 -33.99 7.54 3.91
CA THR A 219 -32.95 7.65 2.87
C THR A 219 -33.41 8.45 1.65
N LEU A 220 -34.64 8.23 1.18
CA LEU A 220 -35.27 8.94 0.06
C LEU A 220 -36.72 9.32 0.40
N PRO A 221 -37.29 10.36 -0.24
CA PRO A 221 -38.67 10.78 0.00
C PRO A 221 -39.73 9.74 -0.42
N HIS A 222 -39.32 8.72 -1.19
CA HIS A 222 -40.17 7.62 -1.65
C HIS A 222 -40.41 6.55 -0.58
N TYR A 223 -39.58 6.50 0.47
CA TYR A 223 -39.71 5.55 1.57
C TYR A 223 -40.40 6.16 2.78
N GLY A 224 -40.99 5.30 3.59
CA GLY A 224 -41.53 5.65 4.90
C GLY A 224 -40.43 6.12 5.86
N LYS A 225 -40.83 6.74 6.97
CA LYS A 225 -39.89 7.05 8.05
C LYS A 225 -39.51 5.75 8.77
N ASP A 226 -38.25 5.70 9.21
CA ASP A 226 -37.65 4.59 9.98
C ASP A 226 -37.74 3.23 9.26
N ASP A 227 -37.74 3.25 7.93
CA ASP A 227 -37.72 2.06 7.10
C ASP A 227 -36.30 1.44 7.05
N LEU A 228 -36.11 0.34 7.79
CA LEU A 228 -34.87 -0.42 7.89
C LEU A 228 -34.76 -1.55 6.84
N GLY A 229 -35.69 -1.61 5.90
CA GLY A 229 -35.73 -2.61 4.83
C GLY A 229 -34.46 -2.62 3.95
N PRO A 230 -34.23 -3.71 3.21
CA PRO A 230 -33.07 -3.80 2.32
C PRO A 230 -33.13 -2.78 1.17
N GLU A 231 -34.30 -2.57 0.57
CA GLU A 231 -34.49 -1.64 -0.56
C GLU A 231 -34.28 -0.19 -0.15
N SER A 232 -34.83 0.23 1.00
CA SER A 232 -34.69 1.60 1.50
C SER A 232 -33.23 1.93 1.88
N ARG A 233 -32.43 0.92 2.25
CA ARG A 233 -31.06 1.06 2.75
C ARG A 233 -29.99 0.71 1.70
N GLY A 234 -30.34 0.68 0.41
CA GLY A 234 -29.37 0.59 -0.69
C GLY A 234 -29.00 -0.82 -1.15
N PHE A 235 -29.82 -1.84 -0.85
CA PHE A 235 -29.67 -3.15 -1.48
C PHE A 235 -30.22 -3.12 -2.91
N VAL A 236 -29.37 -3.44 -3.89
CA VAL A 236 -29.77 -3.54 -5.30
C VAL A 236 -30.04 -5.01 -5.62
N GLU A 237 -31.32 -5.35 -5.78
CA GLU A 237 -31.74 -6.72 -6.07
C GLU A 237 -31.59 -7.07 -7.55
N ASN A 238 -31.66 -6.07 -8.43
CA ASN A 238 -31.59 -6.28 -9.87
C ASN A 238 -30.13 -6.40 -10.33
N SER A 239 -29.93 -7.08 -11.46
CA SER A 239 -28.64 -7.15 -12.16
C SER A 239 -28.52 -6.08 -13.23
N TYR A 240 -27.30 -5.84 -13.74
CA TYR A 240 -27.11 -4.91 -14.85
C TYR A 240 -27.86 -5.33 -16.12
N LEU A 241 -28.08 -6.62 -16.33
CA LEU A 241 -28.84 -7.13 -17.46
C LEU A 241 -30.33 -6.76 -17.37
N LYS A 242 -30.93 -6.88 -16.18
CA LYS A 242 -32.35 -6.56 -15.95
C LYS A 242 -32.59 -5.04 -15.90
N GLY A 243 -31.58 -4.29 -15.49
CA GLY A 243 -31.64 -2.85 -15.28
C GLY A 243 -32.05 -2.49 -13.85
N LEU A 244 -31.58 -1.32 -13.39
CA LEU A 244 -31.81 -0.84 -12.02
C LEU A 244 -33.06 0.03 -11.97
N THR A 245 -33.81 -0.04 -10.87
CA THR A 245 -34.89 0.92 -10.58
C THR A 245 -34.30 2.31 -10.27
N PRO A 246 -35.09 3.40 -10.36
CA PRO A 246 -34.60 4.74 -10.05
C PRO A 246 -34.01 4.90 -8.64
N GLN A 247 -34.59 4.23 -7.63
CA GLN A 247 -34.09 4.24 -6.26
C GLN A 247 -32.76 3.50 -6.15
N GLU A 248 -32.67 2.29 -6.71
CA GLU A 248 -31.43 1.51 -6.75
C GLU A 248 -30.32 2.23 -7.52
N PHE A 249 -30.65 2.85 -8.66
CA PHE A 249 -29.70 3.61 -9.46
C PHE A 249 -29.10 4.78 -8.66
N PHE A 250 -29.91 5.50 -7.89
CA PHE A 250 -29.42 6.59 -7.04
C PHE A 250 -28.47 6.09 -5.95
N PHE A 251 -28.83 5.01 -5.25
CA PHE A 251 -27.94 4.42 -4.23
C PHE A 251 -26.66 3.84 -4.82
N HIS A 252 -26.75 3.22 -6.00
CA HIS A 252 -25.58 2.73 -6.73
C HIS A 252 -24.66 3.87 -7.18
N ALA A 253 -25.23 4.98 -7.67
CA ALA A 253 -24.48 6.18 -8.02
C ALA A 253 -23.80 6.83 -6.80
N MET A 254 -24.43 6.77 -5.62
CA MET A 254 -23.85 7.25 -4.38
C MET A 254 -22.60 6.45 -4.00
N GLY A 255 -22.67 5.12 -3.99
CA GLY A 255 -21.51 4.25 -3.74
C GLY A 255 -20.42 4.41 -4.80
N GLY A 256 -20.79 4.53 -6.07
CA GLY A 256 -19.84 4.80 -7.16
C GLY A 256 -19.11 6.14 -7.02
N ARG A 257 -19.81 7.19 -6.53
CA ARG A 257 -19.23 8.52 -6.33
C ARG A 257 -18.22 8.55 -5.19
N GLU A 258 -18.44 7.79 -4.12
CA GLU A 258 -17.46 7.64 -3.03
C GLU A 258 -16.14 7.09 -3.58
N GLY A 259 -16.18 5.98 -4.34
CA GLY A 259 -14.97 5.39 -4.94
C GLY A 259 -14.21 6.35 -5.86
N LEU A 260 -14.93 7.19 -6.64
CA LEU A 260 -14.29 8.21 -7.49
C LEU A 260 -13.61 9.33 -6.70
N ILE A 261 -14.26 9.84 -5.65
CA ILE A 261 -13.69 10.88 -4.78
C ILE A 261 -12.47 10.33 -4.04
N ASP A 262 -12.60 9.12 -3.51
CA ASP A 262 -11.56 8.45 -2.76
C ASP A 262 -10.30 8.20 -3.62
N THR A 263 -10.49 7.77 -4.88
CA THR A 263 -9.40 7.64 -5.85
C THR A 263 -8.68 8.98 -6.06
N ALA A 264 -9.42 10.08 -6.21
CA ALA A 264 -8.84 11.41 -6.42
C ALA A 264 -8.04 11.91 -5.21
N VAL A 265 -8.59 11.78 -3.99
CA VAL A 265 -7.92 12.21 -2.76
C VAL A 265 -6.67 11.37 -2.49
N LYS A 266 -6.79 10.05 -2.60
CA LYS A 266 -5.71 9.13 -2.26
C LYS A 266 -4.54 9.16 -3.25
N THR A 267 -4.77 9.50 -4.52
CA THR A 267 -3.69 9.70 -5.51
C THR A 267 -2.72 10.81 -5.07
N ALA A 268 -3.26 11.93 -4.56
CA ALA A 268 -2.42 13.03 -4.07
C ALA A 268 -1.65 12.65 -2.80
N GLU A 269 -2.32 11.97 -1.85
CA GLU A 269 -1.68 11.57 -0.59
C GLU A 269 -0.57 10.52 -0.79
N THR A 270 -0.83 9.49 -1.59
CA THR A 270 0.13 8.41 -1.84
C THR A 270 1.36 8.90 -2.59
N GLY A 271 1.21 9.78 -3.58
CA GLY A 271 2.35 10.41 -4.26
C GLY A 271 3.22 11.25 -3.31
N TYR A 272 2.59 11.94 -2.35
CA TYR A 272 3.33 12.68 -1.34
C TYR A 272 4.04 11.76 -0.32
N ILE A 273 3.41 10.66 0.09
CA ILE A 273 4.05 9.61 0.92
C ILE A 273 5.28 9.05 0.20
N GLN A 274 5.16 8.70 -1.08
CA GLN A 274 6.28 8.18 -1.87
C GLN A 274 7.44 9.19 -1.93
N ARG A 275 7.13 10.48 -2.18
CA ARG A 275 8.16 11.54 -2.18
C ARG A 275 8.90 11.62 -0.84
N ARG A 276 8.18 11.52 0.28
CA ARG A 276 8.75 11.58 1.63
C ARG A 276 9.66 10.39 1.93
N LEU A 277 9.21 9.18 1.58
CA LEU A 277 10.00 7.95 1.74
C LEU A 277 11.31 8.03 0.93
N VAL A 278 11.23 8.44 -0.34
CA VAL A 278 12.42 8.59 -1.18
C VAL A 278 13.38 9.62 -0.58
N LYS A 279 12.87 10.78 -0.14
CA LYS A 279 13.71 11.83 0.44
C LYS A 279 14.40 11.43 1.75
N ALA A 280 13.76 10.61 2.58
CA ALA A 280 14.39 10.09 3.80
C ALA A 280 15.44 9.01 3.54
N MET A 281 15.33 8.27 2.43
CA MET A 281 16.16 7.08 2.16
C MET A 281 17.10 7.25 0.94
N GLU A 282 17.15 8.44 0.31
CA GLU A 282 17.92 8.67 -0.92
C GLU A 282 19.43 8.51 -0.77
N SER A 283 19.96 8.69 0.45
CA SER A 283 21.39 8.55 0.74
C SER A 283 21.79 7.13 1.14
N VAL A 284 20.83 6.22 1.31
CA VAL A 284 21.06 4.87 1.83
C VAL A 284 21.43 3.92 0.69
N MET A 285 22.64 3.38 0.75
CA MET A 285 23.22 2.53 -0.29
C MET A 285 24.10 1.42 0.28
N SER A 286 24.22 0.31 -0.46
CA SER A 286 25.18 -0.74 -0.14
C SER A 286 26.59 -0.32 -0.54
N ARG A 287 27.57 -0.54 0.34
CA ARG A 287 28.99 -0.23 0.11
C ARG A 287 29.77 -1.52 -0.23
N TYR A 288 31.00 -1.35 -0.71
CA TYR A 288 31.87 -2.48 -1.12
C TYR A 288 32.25 -3.44 0.00
N ASP A 289 32.08 -3.04 1.27
CA ASP A 289 32.27 -3.88 2.43
C ASP A 289 31.01 -4.71 2.80
N GLY A 290 29.94 -4.62 2.00
CA GLY A 290 28.66 -5.31 2.23
C GLY A 290 27.72 -4.57 3.19
N THR A 291 28.21 -3.53 3.87
CA THR A 291 27.39 -2.73 4.80
C THR A 291 26.48 -1.76 4.05
N VAL A 292 25.37 -1.40 4.66
CA VAL A 292 24.45 -0.37 4.15
C VAL A 292 24.68 0.91 4.95
N ARG A 293 25.04 1.98 4.25
CA ARG A 293 25.42 3.26 4.87
C ARG A 293 24.67 4.44 4.26
N ASN A 294 24.58 5.51 5.04
CA ASN A 294 24.12 6.81 4.55
C ASN A 294 25.26 7.63 3.88
N SER A 295 24.96 8.86 3.49
CA SER A 295 25.92 9.82 2.90
C SER A 295 27.08 10.15 3.83
N ASN A 296 26.84 10.18 5.14
CA ASN A 296 27.84 10.52 6.16
C ASN A 296 28.72 9.33 6.54
N GLY A 297 28.48 8.15 5.96
CA GLY A 297 29.21 6.92 6.26
C GLY A 297 28.77 6.21 7.54
N GLU A 298 27.64 6.59 8.14
CA GLU A 298 27.02 5.90 9.27
C GLU A 298 26.40 4.59 8.79
N ILE A 299 26.61 3.52 9.57
CA ILE A 299 26.11 2.19 9.26
C ILE A 299 24.66 2.09 9.73
N ILE A 300 23.76 1.75 8.80
CA ILE A 300 22.34 1.48 9.08
C ILE A 300 22.12 -0.02 9.22
N GLN A 301 22.67 -0.82 8.31
CA GLN A 301 22.67 -2.28 8.39
C GLN A 301 24.08 -2.83 8.17
N PHE A 302 24.44 -3.88 8.91
CA PHE A 302 25.70 -4.60 8.68
C PHE A 302 25.71 -5.37 7.36
N LEU A 303 24.56 -5.89 6.96
CA LEU A 303 24.35 -6.54 5.67
C LEU A 303 23.00 -6.09 5.12
N TYR A 304 22.94 -5.86 3.82
CA TYR A 304 21.69 -5.50 3.16
C TYR A 304 20.63 -6.59 3.37
N GLY A 305 19.51 -6.21 3.99
CA GLY A 305 18.41 -7.14 4.25
C GLY A 305 18.78 -8.31 5.17
N GLU A 306 19.79 -8.12 6.04
CA GLU A 306 20.26 -9.08 7.06
C GLU A 306 20.94 -10.36 6.53
N ASP A 307 21.01 -10.56 5.22
CA ASP A 307 21.68 -11.72 4.60
C ASP A 307 22.59 -11.37 3.41
N GLY A 308 22.63 -10.11 2.96
CA GLY A 308 23.51 -9.64 1.88
C GLY A 308 23.07 -10.01 0.45
N MET A 309 21.87 -10.57 0.27
CA MET A 309 21.36 -10.92 -1.06
C MET A 309 20.54 -9.79 -1.69
N ASP A 310 20.53 -9.73 -3.02
CA ASP A 310 19.63 -8.87 -3.78
C ASP A 310 18.20 -9.45 -3.83
N ALA A 311 17.20 -8.58 -3.76
CA ALA A 311 15.79 -8.93 -3.72
C ALA A 311 15.30 -9.66 -4.99
N VAL A 312 15.97 -9.44 -6.14
CA VAL A 312 15.57 -9.97 -7.46
C VAL A 312 15.76 -11.49 -7.55
N TRP A 313 16.76 -12.04 -6.87
CA TRP A 313 17.16 -13.45 -6.99
C TRP A 313 16.54 -14.38 -5.94
N VAL A 314 15.68 -13.84 -5.08
CA VAL A 314 15.10 -14.56 -3.95
C VAL A 314 13.75 -15.17 -4.33
N GLU A 315 13.55 -16.45 -3.99
CA GLU A 315 12.29 -17.16 -4.25
C GLU A 315 11.68 -17.75 -2.97
N LYS A 316 10.36 -17.95 -2.97
CA LYS A 316 9.65 -18.61 -1.86
C LYS A 316 9.92 -20.13 -1.91
N GLN A 317 10.68 -20.64 -0.94
CA GLN A 317 11.07 -22.05 -0.86
C GLN A 317 10.66 -22.67 0.47
N SER A 318 10.12 -23.90 0.45
CA SER A 318 9.67 -24.59 1.66
C SER A 318 10.70 -25.51 2.34
N PHE A 319 10.71 -25.46 3.66
CA PHE A 319 11.52 -26.26 4.56
C PHE A 319 10.74 -27.51 5.00
N ASP A 320 11.08 -28.64 4.40
CA ASP A 320 10.42 -29.93 4.67
C ASP A 320 10.59 -30.37 6.14
N GLY A 321 11.69 -30.01 6.80
CA GLY A 321 12.00 -30.46 8.16
C GLY A 321 11.14 -29.84 9.27
N HIS A 322 10.46 -28.73 9.00
CA HIS A 322 9.75 -27.94 10.02
C HIS A 322 8.51 -28.65 10.58
N THR A 323 7.65 -29.17 9.69
CA THR A 323 6.31 -29.68 10.03
C THR A 323 6.25 -31.18 10.25
N LEU A 324 7.29 -31.92 9.89
CA LEU A 324 7.33 -33.37 10.07
C LEU A 324 7.38 -33.73 11.55
N ASN A 325 6.52 -34.67 11.98
CA ASN A 325 6.58 -35.28 13.31
C ASN A 325 7.91 -36.01 13.50
N ARG A 326 8.33 -36.28 14.75
CA ARG A 326 9.60 -36.97 15.02
C ARG A 326 9.76 -38.27 14.25
N ALA A 327 8.76 -39.16 14.27
CA ALA A 327 8.81 -40.43 13.57
C ALA A 327 8.92 -40.26 12.04
N LYS A 328 8.14 -39.32 11.46
CA LYS A 328 8.21 -39.01 10.02
C LYS A 328 9.55 -38.36 9.63
N PHE A 329 10.12 -37.56 10.51
CA PHE A 329 11.42 -36.92 10.33
C PHE A 329 12.55 -37.96 10.35
N GLU A 330 12.55 -38.86 11.33
CA GLU A 330 13.50 -39.98 11.39
C GLU A 330 13.36 -40.86 10.15
N ALA A 331 12.14 -41.22 9.75
CA ALA A 331 11.91 -41.99 8.54
C ALA A 331 12.43 -41.30 7.26
N LYS A 332 12.39 -39.97 7.18
CA LYS A 332 12.82 -39.21 5.98
C LYS A 332 14.32 -38.94 5.94
N PHE A 333 14.96 -38.68 7.07
CA PHE A 333 16.34 -38.20 7.12
C PHE A 333 17.35 -39.20 7.71
N LYS A 334 16.92 -40.09 8.61
CA LYS A 334 17.82 -41.03 9.28
C LYS A 334 18.12 -42.22 8.38
N LEU A 335 19.41 -42.47 8.15
CA LEU A 335 19.90 -43.67 7.47
C LEU A 335 20.62 -44.53 8.51
N ASP A 336 19.98 -45.61 8.96
CA ASP A 336 20.53 -46.51 9.96
C ASP A 336 21.37 -47.62 9.28
N PRO A 337 22.68 -47.76 9.59
CA PRO A 337 23.54 -48.78 8.98
C PRO A 337 23.14 -50.23 9.31
N PHE A 338 22.39 -50.43 10.40
CA PHE A 338 22.02 -51.73 10.94
C PHE A 338 20.58 -52.15 10.61
N ASP A 339 19.88 -51.37 9.79
CA ASP A 339 18.50 -51.67 9.39
C ASP A 339 18.47 -52.84 8.41
N GLU A 340 17.53 -53.77 8.56
CA GLU A 340 17.40 -54.94 7.67
C GLU A 340 16.92 -54.52 6.27
N ASP A 341 16.24 -53.37 6.18
CA ASP A 341 15.73 -52.75 4.94
C ASP A 341 16.71 -51.73 4.32
N LEU A 342 18.00 -51.76 4.70
CA LEU A 342 19.00 -50.82 4.16
C LEU A 342 19.21 -51.06 2.65
N GLY A 343 18.86 -50.05 1.85
CA GLY A 343 19.05 -50.08 0.40
C GLY A 343 17.86 -50.60 -0.40
N THR A 344 16.77 -51.05 0.24
CA THR A 344 15.52 -51.50 -0.40
C THR A 344 14.46 -50.40 -0.40
N LEU A 345 13.56 -50.42 -1.39
CA LEU A 345 12.46 -49.46 -1.46
C LEU A 345 11.39 -49.78 -0.38
N PRO A 346 10.87 -48.77 0.36
CA PRO A 346 9.87 -48.98 1.42
C PRO A 346 8.55 -49.64 0.98
N HIS A 347 8.29 -49.72 -0.32
CA HIS A 347 7.05 -50.27 -0.88
C HIS A 347 7.28 -51.53 -1.75
N CYS A 348 8.54 -51.84 -2.08
CA CYS A 348 8.94 -52.99 -2.90
C CYS A 348 10.32 -53.47 -2.41
N PRO A 349 10.38 -54.47 -1.50
CA PRO A 349 11.65 -54.93 -0.94
C PRO A 349 12.58 -55.61 -1.96
N ASP A 350 12.07 -55.98 -3.14
CA ASP A 350 12.83 -56.62 -4.23
C ASP A 350 13.63 -55.63 -5.10
N GLU A 351 13.37 -54.32 -5.00
CA GLU A 351 14.07 -53.29 -5.77
C GLU A 351 15.04 -52.48 -4.90
N LEU A 352 16.33 -52.55 -5.25
CA LEU A 352 17.40 -51.82 -4.58
C LEU A 352 17.55 -50.40 -5.15
N TYR A 353 17.71 -49.40 -4.28
CA TYR A 353 18.01 -48.02 -4.68
C TYR A 353 19.49 -47.64 -4.52
N MET A 354 20.28 -48.44 -3.82
CA MET A 354 21.74 -48.31 -3.68
C MET A 354 22.46 -49.51 -4.29
N ASP A 355 23.68 -49.30 -4.76
CA ASP A 355 24.56 -50.39 -5.18
C ASP A 355 24.91 -51.31 -3.99
N PRO A 356 24.78 -52.66 -4.11
CA PRO A 356 25.18 -53.62 -3.09
C PRO A 356 26.59 -53.43 -2.52
N GLN A 357 27.54 -52.91 -3.31
CA GLN A 357 28.90 -52.63 -2.83
C GLN A 357 28.93 -51.50 -1.81
N ILE A 358 28.11 -50.48 -2.01
CA ILE A 358 28.00 -49.32 -1.11
C ILE A 358 27.30 -49.73 0.20
N ILE A 359 26.30 -50.61 0.11
CA ILE A 359 25.61 -51.15 1.30
C ILE A 359 26.60 -51.92 2.20
N ALA A 360 27.43 -52.77 1.60
CA ALA A 360 28.46 -53.51 2.33
C ALA A 360 29.53 -52.59 2.96
N ASP A 361 29.89 -51.49 2.28
CA ASP A 361 30.82 -50.50 2.84
C ASP A 361 30.20 -49.75 4.03
N ILE A 362 28.95 -49.28 3.93
CA ILE A 362 28.24 -48.60 5.04
C ILE A 362 28.18 -49.49 6.30
N GLN A 363 27.97 -50.80 6.13
CA GLN A 363 27.90 -51.76 7.24
C GLN A 363 29.27 -52.06 7.85
N SER A 364 30.35 -52.03 7.06
CA SER A 364 31.68 -52.43 7.50
C SER A 364 32.58 -51.26 7.94
N ASN A 365 32.37 -50.06 7.39
CA ASN A 365 33.23 -48.89 7.59
C ASN A 365 32.74 -48.00 8.75
N PRO A 366 33.49 -47.94 9.88
CA PRO A 366 33.08 -47.13 11.04
C PRO A 366 33.15 -45.62 10.79
N VAL A 367 33.98 -45.15 9.84
CA VAL A 367 34.12 -43.72 9.53
C VAL A 367 32.85 -43.19 8.86
N THR A 368 32.34 -43.93 7.87
CA THR A 368 31.08 -43.61 7.18
C THR A 368 29.90 -43.59 8.17
N GLN A 369 29.86 -44.53 9.11
CA GLN A 369 28.84 -44.58 10.17
C GLN A 369 28.89 -43.36 11.10
N GLN A 370 30.09 -42.91 11.46
CA GLN A 370 30.25 -41.70 12.27
C GLN A 370 29.76 -40.46 11.51
N LEU A 371 30.13 -40.30 10.23
CA LEU A 371 29.69 -39.17 9.41
C LEU A 371 28.17 -39.09 9.27
N LEU A 372 27.50 -40.23 9.03
CA LEU A 372 26.03 -40.30 8.98
C LEU A 372 25.38 -39.91 10.31
N ARG A 373 25.97 -40.31 11.43
CA ARG A 373 25.49 -39.92 12.77
C ARG A 373 25.66 -38.42 13.02
N GLU A 374 26.81 -37.85 12.63
CA GLU A 374 27.08 -36.42 12.73
C GLU A 374 26.10 -35.59 11.90
N GLU A 375 25.84 -35.99 10.65
CA GLU A 375 24.84 -35.35 9.78
C GLU A 375 23.47 -35.32 10.44
N PHE A 376 23.00 -36.47 10.98
CA PHE A 376 21.69 -36.55 11.62
C PHE A 376 21.58 -35.65 12.86
N ILE A 377 22.62 -35.60 13.70
CA ILE A 377 22.67 -34.69 14.85
C ILE A 377 22.60 -33.22 14.40
N GLN A 378 23.32 -32.86 13.33
CA GLN A 378 23.26 -31.51 12.78
C GLN A 378 21.86 -31.16 12.26
N LEU A 379 21.19 -32.07 11.55
CA LEU A 379 19.81 -31.87 11.08
C LEU A 379 18.81 -31.71 12.23
N GLN A 380 19.02 -32.40 13.35
CA GLN A 380 18.22 -32.21 14.57
C GLN A 380 18.45 -30.81 15.17
N LYS A 381 19.69 -30.34 15.23
CA LYS A 381 20.03 -28.99 15.69
C LYS A 381 19.42 -27.91 14.79
N ASP A 382 19.56 -28.07 13.48
CA ASP A 382 18.99 -27.17 12.46
C ASP A 382 17.46 -27.09 12.57
N ARG A 383 16.79 -28.22 12.84
CA ARG A 383 15.34 -28.27 13.07
C ARG A 383 14.90 -27.47 14.28
N LEU A 384 15.66 -27.51 15.38
CA LEU A 384 15.38 -26.70 16.57
C LEU A 384 15.58 -25.20 16.29
N ASN A 385 16.70 -24.84 15.65
CA ASN A 385 16.98 -23.46 15.26
C ASN A 385 15.89 -22.89 14.35
N LEU A 386 15.46 -23.66 13.35
CA LEU A 386 14.40 -23.26 12.42
C LEU A 386 13.07 -23.03 13.13
N ARG A 387 12.73 -23.81 14.16
CA ARG A 387 11.51 -23.59 14.96
C ARG A 387 11.54 -22.30 15.75
N VAL A 388 12.69 -21.96 16.32
CA VAL A 388 12.85 -20.67 17.02
C VAL A 388 12.71 -19.54 16.01
N ILE A 389 13.44 -19.58 14.90
CA ILE A 389 13.43 -18.53 13.87
C ILE A 389 12.03 -18.32 13.26
N LEU A 390 11.35 -19.40 12.87
CA LEU A 390 10.00 -19.30 12.29
C LEU A 390 8.94 -18.97 13.36
N GLY A 391 9.10 -19.46 14.59
CA GLY A 391 8.23 -19.13 15.72
C GLY A 391 8.29 -17.64 16.10
N SER A 392 9.45 -17.00 15.95
CA SER A 392 9.64 -15.57 16.20
C SER A 392 9.12 -14.65 15.08
N ARG A 393 8.70 -15.18 13.92
CA ARG A 393 8.20 -14.37 12.77
C ARG A 393 6.76 -13.85 12.92
N GLY A 394 6.16 -13.99 14.09
CA GLY A 394 4.82 -13.48 14.44
C GLY A 394 3.71 -14.51 14.22
N GLN A 395 2.74 -14.54 15.13
CA GLN A 395 1.55 -15.39 15.08
C GLN A 395 0.47 -14.71 14.23
N GLY A 396 -0.06 -15.38 13.21
CA GLY A 396 -1.21 -14.85 12.45
C GLY A 396 -1.40 -15.42 11.05
N GLN A 397 -0.41 -16.11 10.48
CA GLN A 397 -0.62 -16.95 9.30
C GLN A 397 0.04 -18.30 9.53
N GLU A 398 -0.80 -19.32 9.59
CA GLU A 398 -0.43 -20.72 9.64
C GLU A 398 0.79 -21.00 8.75
N SER A 399 1.83 -21.63 9.30
CA SER A 399 2.67 -22.53 8.51
C SER A 399 3.28 -21.95 7.23
N ASP A 400 3.93 -20.78 7.26
CA ASP A 400 4.90 -20.49 6.20
C ASP A 400 6.14 -21.37 6.45
N GLN A 401 5.96 -22.68 6.16
CA GLN A 401 7.02 -23.62 5.85
C GLN A 401 7.97 -23.02 4.82
N ALA A 402 7.54 -22.00 4.08
CA ALA A 402 8.34 -21.32 3.11
C ALA A 402 8.87 -19.97 3.57
N ALA A 403 10.16 -19.77 3.35
CA ALA A 403 10.78 -18.46 3.43
C ALA A 403 11.30 -18.06 2.05
N GLN A 404 11.58 -16.77 1.94
CA GLN A 404 12.23 -16.18 0.78
C GLN A 404 13.72 -16.45 0.92
N VAL A 405 14.26 -17.33 0.07
CA VAL A 405 15.65 -17.79 0.09
C VAL A 405 16.19 -17.80 -1.34
N PRO A 406 17.43 -17.35 -1.59
CA PRO A 406 18.02 -17.40 -2.93
C PRO A 406 18.19 -18.83 -3.41
N VAL A 407 18.34 -19.01 -4.73
CA VAL A 407 18.64 -20.29 -5.40
C VAL A 407 17.61 -21.40 -5.12
N ASN A 408 16.70 -21.64 -6.07
CA ASN A 408 15.70 -22.70 -5.94
C ASN A 408 16.32 -24.11 -6.07
N LEU A 409 16.57 -24.76 -4.94
CA LEU A 409 17.27 -26.05 -4.90
C LEU A 409 16.45 -27.18 -5.55
N ARG A 410 15.12 -27.17 -5.37
CA ARG A 410 14.24 -28.20 -5.97
C ARG A 410 14.28 -28.16 -7.49
N ARG A 411 14.27 -26.96 -8.05
CA ARG A 411 14.33 -26.76 -9.50
C ARG A 411 15.69 -27.18 -10.05
N LEU A 412 16.79 -26.81 -9.39
CA LEU A 412 18.14 -27.25 -9.78
C LEU A 412 18.31 -28.78 -9.74
N ILE A 413 17.75 -29.45 -8.73
CA ILE A 413 17.76 -30.92 -8.65
C ILE A 413 17.01 -31.53 -9.84
N GLN A 414 15.84 -31.00 -10.20
CA GLN A 414 15.08 -31.48 -11.37
C GLN A 414 15.86 -31.27 -12.67
N ASN A 415 16.52 -30.12 -12.83
CA ASN A 415 17.36 -29.85 -13.98
C ASN A 415 18.54 -30.83 -14.05
N ALA A 416 19.18 -31.14 -12.91
CA ALA A 416 20.24 -32.15 -12.84
C ALA A 416 19.73 -33.54 -13.24
N GLN A 417 18.57 -33.95 -12.73
CA GLN A 417 17.96 -35.24 -13.08
C GLN A 417 17.76 -35.39 -14.58
N GLN A 418 17.35 -34.33 -15.26
CA GLN A 418 17.10 -34.38 -16.70
C GLN A 418 18.37 -34.29 -17.53
N LEU A 419 19.28 -33.37 -17.18
CA LEU A 419 20.52 -33.15 -17.93
C LEU A 419 21.37 -34.43 -17.99
N PHE A 420 21.37 -35.21 -16.91
CA PHE A 420 22.06 -36.49 -16.81
C PHE A 420 21.17 -37.71 -17.07
N SER A 421 19.90 -37.50 -17.46
CA SER A 421 18.92 -38.57 -17.76
C SER A 421 18.85 -39.64 -16.66
N ILE A 422 18.71 -39.18 -15.41
CA ILE A 422 18.67 -40.02 -14.22
C ILE A 422 17.37 -40.82 -14.18
N SER A 423 17.50 -42.15 -14.16
CA SER A 423 16.37 -43.05 -13.95
C SER A 423 16.24 -43.38 -12.46
N LEU A 424 15.14 -42.96 -11.83
CA LEU A 424 14.51 -43.78 -10.78
C LEU A 424 14.27 -45.16 -11.42
N LEU A 425 14.38 -46.32 -10.80
CA LEU A 425 14.53 -47.68 -11.41
C LEU A 425 15.98 -48.16 -11.34
N HIS A 426 16.97 -47.34 -11.68
CA HIS A 426 18.38 -47.75 -11.50
C HIS A 426 18.88 -47.39 -10.09
N PRO A 427 19.75 -48.22 -9.49
CA PRO A 427 20.39 -47.91 -8.22
C PRO A 427 21.44 -46.82 -8.40
N THR A 428 21.65 -46.05 -7.35
CA THR A 428 22.66 -44.98 -7.31
C THR A 428 24.06 -45.54 -7.09
N THR A 429 25.03 -44.98 -7.80
CA THR A 429 26.47 -45.28 -7.61
C THR A 429 27.16 -44.27 -6.69
N LEU A 430 26.40 -43.38 -6.04
CA LEU A 430 26.92 -42.27 -5.27
C LEU A 430 27.21 -42.70 -3.83
N HIS A 431 28.43 -42.45 -3.36
CA HIS A 431 28.85 -42.80 -2.00
C HIS A 431 28.36 -41.74 -0.98
N PRO A 432 27.81 -42.14 0.19
CA PRO A 432 27.36 -41.21 1.23
C PRO A 432 28.42 -40.20 1.69
N GLU A 433 29.68 -40.63 1.78
CA GLU A 433 30.79 -39.77 2.20
C GLU A 433 30.97 -38.57 1.25
N ASN A 434 30.89 -38.80 -0.07
CA ASN A 434 31.04 -37.75 -1.07
C ASN A 434 29.95 -36.69 -0.93
N ILE A 435 28.73 -37.10 -0.55
CA ILE A 435 27.62 -36.17 -0.32
C ILE A 435 27.90 -35.30 0.90
N ILE A 436 28.25 -35.91 2.04
CA ILE A 436 28.49 -35.16 3.28
C ILE A 436 29.68 -34.22 3.13
N VAL A 437 30.80 -34.70 2.57
CA VAL A 437 32.00 -33.89 2.35
C VAL A 437 31.71 -32.77 1.36
N GLY A 438 31.05 -33.07 0.24
CA GLY A 438 30.68 -32.06 -0.75
C GLY A 438 29.78 -30.96 -0.17
N VAL A 439 28.75 -31.32 0.61
CA VAL A 439 27.86 -30.34 1.24
C VAL A 439 28.61 -29.49 2.27
N ARG A 440 29.51 -30.10 3.07
CA ARG A 440 30.35 -29.36 4.02
C ARG A 440 31.32 -28.41 3.32
N GLU A 441 31.90 -28.82 2.20
CA GLU A 441 32.79 -27.99 1.38
C GLU A 441 32.03 -26.80 0.76
N LEU A 442 30.87 -27.05 0.15
CA LEU A 442 30.03 -25.99 -0.39
C LEU A 442 29.62 -24.97 0.68
N CYS A 443 29.25 -25.43 1.89
CA CYS A 443 28.94 -24.51 3.00
C CYS A 443 30.12 -23.60 3.38
N ARG A 444 31.37 -24.03 3.18
CA ARG A 444 32.57 -23.22 3.43
C ARG A 444 32.87 -22.25 2.28
N GLU A 445 32.58 -22.65 1.05
CA GLU A 445 32.82 -21.81 -0.14
C GLU A 445 31.79 -20.70 -0.33
N ILE A 446 30.60 -20.85 0.26
CA ILE A 446 29.54 -19.85 0.27
C ILE A 446 29.91 -18.75 1.28
N ILE A 447 30.50 -17.66 0.78
CA ILE A 447 30.98 -16.52 1.57
C ILE A 447 30.19 -15.27 1.21
N VAL A 448 29.66 -14.57 2.22
CA VAL A 448 29.00 -13.26 2.12
C VAL A 448 29.86 -12.20 2.81
N VAL A 449 30.24 -12.45 4.06
CA VAL A 449 31.17 -11.64 4.85
C VAL A 449 32.57 -12.21 4.67
N GLN A 450 33.50 -11.40 4.17
CA GLN A 450 34.89 -11.78 4.01
C GLN A 450 35.67 -11.50 5.30
N GLY A 451 36.48 -12.46 5.76
CA GLY A 451 37.37 -12.28 6.91
C GLY A 451 37.66 -13.60 7.64
N ASP A 452 38.86 -13.72 8.19
CA ASP A 452 39.31 -14.90 8.96
C ASP A 452 39.26 -14.68 10.48
N ASP A 453 38.88 -13.47 10.92
CA ASP A 453 38.74 -13.14 12.34
C ASP A 453 37.47 -13.76 12.93
N HIS A 454 37.49 -13.98 14.25
CA HIS A 454 36.40 -14.65 14.95
C HIS A 454 35.03 -13.97 14.72
N LEU A 455 35.00 -12.65 14.65
CA LEU A 455 33.76 -11.89 14.48
C LEU A 455 33.21 -12.04 13.05
N SER A 456 34.07 -11.96 12.02
CA SER A 456 33.65 -12.19 10.64
C SER A 456 33.15 -13.61 10.40
N VAL A 457 33.77 -14.62 11.03
CA VAL A 457 33.30 -16.02 10.95
C VAL A 457 31.92 -16.18 11.58
N GLU A 458 31.70 -15.58 12.75
CA GLU A 458 30.38 -15.58 13.41
C GLU A 458 29.33 -14.84 12.58
N ALA A 459 29.67 -13.67 12.02
CA ALA A 459 28.78 -12.90 11.15
C ALA A 459 28.41 -13.69 9.88
N GLN A 460 29.36 -14.41 9.29
CA GLN A 460 29.14 -15.26 8.12
C GLN A 460 28.22 -16.45 8.41
N GLU A 461 28.42 -17.12 9.56
CA GLU A 461 27.56 -18.23 9.99
C GLU A 461 26.13 -17.73 10.17
N ASN A 462 25.94 -16.59 10.82
CA ASN A 462 24.63 -15.98 11.05
C ASN A 462 23.94 -15.55 9.73
N ALA A 463 24.67 -14.89 8.83
CA ALA A 463 24.13 -14.41 7.56
C ALA A 463 23.63 -15.53 6.66
N THR A 464 24.30 -16.69 6.67
CA THR A 464 23.96 -17.83 5.80
C THR A 464 23.19 -18.94 6.49
N LEU A 465 22.90 -18.83 7.79
CA LEU A 465 22.27 -19.88 8.60
C LEU A 465 21.01 -20.47 7.96
N LEU A 466 20.09 -19.62 7.50
CA LEU A 466 18.82 -20.06 6.92
C LEU A 466 19.02 -20.81 5.59
N PHE A 467 19.92 -20.33 4.74
CA PHE A 467 20.28 -20.98 3.47
C PHE A 467 20.98 -22.32 3.71
N GLN A 468 21.91 -22.36 4.68
CA GLN A 468 22.61 -23.59 5.03
C GLN A 468 21.67 -24.67 5.59
N ILE A 469 20.68 -24.30 6.40
CA ILE A 469 19.64 -25.24 6.88
C ILE A 469 18.84 -25.80 5.69
N LEU A 470 18.49 -24.95 4.71
CA LEU A 470 17.81 -25.40 3.49
C LEU A 470 18.70 -26.37 2.70
N LEU A 471 19.97 -26.02 2.50
CA LEU A 471 20.93 -26.83 1.76
C LEU A 471 21.13 -28.21 2.41
N ARG A 472 21.39 -28.26 3.71
CA ARG A 472 21.57 -29.51 4.47
C ARG A 472 20.30 -30.37 4.49
N SER A 473 19.12 -29.76 4.66
CA SER A 473 17.85 -30.50 4.69
C SER A 473 17.38 -30.98 3.30
N THR A 474 17.79 -30.31 2.22
CA THR A 474 17.45 -30.74 0.85
C THR A 474 18.43 -31.77 0.32
N LEU A 475 19.73 -31.59 0.56
CA LEU A 475 20.82 -32.48 0.11
C LEU A 475 21.23 -33.52 1.16
N ALA A 476 20.36 -33.85 2.12
CA ALA A 476 20.61 -34.91 3.08
C ALA A 476 20.85 -36.26 2.37
N VAL A 477 21.79 -37.06 2.88
CA VAL A 477 22.23 -38.31 2.24
C VAL A 477 21.07 -39.20 1.83
N LYS A 478 20.14 -39.46 2.76
CA LYS A 478 18.98 -40.32 2.50
C LYS A 478 18.10 -39.80 1.37
N ARG A 479 17.91 -38.49 1.25
CA ARG A 479 17.09 -37.88 0.20
C ARG A 479 17.76 -37.95 -1.16
N VAL A 480 19.05 -37.63 -1.22
CA VAL A 480 19.82 -37.67 -2.46
C VAL A 480 19.84 -39.09 -3.04
N LEU A 481 20.00 -40.10 -2.18
CA LEU A 481 20.07 -41.50 -2.60
C LEU A 481 18.70 -42.12 -2.89
N LEU A 482 17.67 -41.83 -2.08
CA LEU A 482 16.34 -42.44 -2.22
C LEU A 482 15.41 -41.65 -3.15
N GLU A 483 15.23 -40.34 -2.90
CA GLU A 483 14.25 -39.49 -3.59
C GLU A 483 14.75 -39.05 -4.96
N TYR A 484 15.99 -38.54 -5.03
CA TYR A 484 16.51 -37.91 -6.26
C TYR A 484 17.31 -38.86 -7.14
N ARG A 485 17.96 -39.85 -6.53
CA ARG A 485 18.83 -40.85 -7.16
C ARG A 485 19.96 -40.26 -8.00
N LEU A 486 20.65 -39.24 -7.49
CA LEU A 486 21.73 -38.58 -8.25
C LEU A 486 22.95 -39.49 -8.44
N ASN A 487 23.64 -39.34 -9.57
CA ASN A 487 24.96 -39.93 -9.81
C ASN A 487 26.08 -38.94 -9.42
N ASN A 488 27.35 -39.38 -9.43
CA ASN A 488 28.46 -38.51 -9.00
C ASN A 488 28.62 -37.25 -9.87
N SER A 489 28.51 -37.39 -11.20
CA SER A 489 28.63 -36.25 -12.12
C SER A 489 27.48 -35.24 -11.98
N ALA A 490 26.25 -35.70 -11.74
CA ALA A 490 25.10 -34.84 -11.50
C ALA A 490 25.19 -34.12 -10.17
N PHE A 491 25.73 -34.79 -9.14
CA PHE A 491 25.96 -34.18 -7.84
C PHE A 491 27.05 -33.10 -7.92
N GLU A 492 28.21 -33.39 -8.54
CA GLU A 492 29.27 -32.39 -8.75
C GLU A 492 28.78 -31.18 -9.55
N TRP A 493 28.01 -31.41 -10.62
CA TRP A 493 27.39 -30.33 -11.40
C TRP A 493 26.44 -29.49 -10.55
N LEU A 494 25.56 -30.13 -9.77
CA LEU A 494 24.60 -29.45 -8.90
C LEU A 494 25.30 -28.54 -7.89
N MET A 495 26.40 -29.00 -7.29
CA MET A 495 27.17 -28.24 -6.31
C MET A 495 27.83 -27.00 -6.95
N GLY A 496 28.41 -27.16 -8.14
CA GLY A 496 28.97 -26.04 -8.91
C GLY A 496 27.90 -25.01 -9.30
N GLU A 497 26.72 -25.46 -9.71
CA GLU A 497 25.63 -24.57 -10.12
C GLU A 497 25.02 -23.81 -8.93
N ILE A 498 24.85 -24.47 -7.77
CA ILE A 498 24.41 -23.81 -6.53
C ILE A 498 25.39 -22.70 -6.14
N LYS A 499 26.69 -22.99 -6.16
CA LYS A 499 27.74 -22.00 -5.86
C LYS A 499 27.66 -20.79 -6.81
N SER A 500 27.64 -21.06 -8.11
CA SER A 500 27.58 -20.01 -9.14
C SER A 500 26.36 -19.11 -8.96
N LYS A 501 25.16 -19.70 -8.82
CA LYS A 501 23.91 -18.94 -8.64
C LYS A 501 23.84 -18.23 -7.31
N PHE A 502 24.42 -18.77 -6.25
CA PHE A 502 24.47 -18.09 -4.96
C PHE A 502 25.33 -16.82 -5.03
N LEU A 503 26.54 -16.92 -5.62
CA LEU A 503 27.43 -15.77 -5.78
C LEU A 503 26.83 -14.69 -6.68
N SER A 504 26.08 -15.08 -7.73
CA SER A 504 25.37 -14.10 -8.57
C SER A 504 24.16 -13.45 -7.89
N SER A 505 23.67 -14.02 -6.78
CA SER A 505 22.53 -13.49 -6.01
C SER A 505 22.93 -12.43 -4.97
N LEU A 506 24.22 -12.24 -4.74
CA LEU A 506 24.74 -11.22 -3.81
C LEU A 506 24.38 -9.81 -4.30
N VAL A 507 24.13 -8.91 -3.35
CA VAL A 507 23.85 -7.51 -3.68
C VAL A 507 25.07 -6.86 -4.34
N ALA A 508 24.81 -6.10 -5.41
CA ALA A 508 25.85 -5.30 -6.03
C ALA A 508 26.26 -4.15 -5.11
N ALA A 509 27.57 -3.97 -4.92
CA ALA A 509 28.08 -2.80 -4.22
C ALA A 509 27.73 -1.52 -5.01
N GLY A 510 27.30 -0.48 -4.29
CA GLY A 510 26.82 0.76 -4.89
C GLY A 510 25.32 0.76 -5.21
N GLU A 511 24.60 -0.34 -4.96
CA GLU A 511 23.15 -0.41 -5.13
C GLU A 511 22.42 0.56 -4.20
N MET A 512 21.48 1.33 -4.76
CA MET A 512 20.70 2.35 -4.04
C MET A 512 19.54 1.70 -3.28
N ALA A 513 19.89 0.83 -2.34
CA ALA A 513 18.98 0.05 -1.50
C ALA A 513 17.84 0.88 -0.89
N GLY A 514 18.13 2.10 -0.44
CA GLY A 514 17.14 2.98 0.19
C GLY A 514 16.06 3.47 -0.77
N VAL A 515 16.44 3.89 -1.98
CA VAL A 515 15.48 4.37 -2.99
C VAL A 515 14.60 3.23 -3.47
N VAL A 516 15.19 2.05 -3.72
CA VAL A 516 14.44 0.85 -4.11
C VAL A 516 13.46 0.47 -2.99
N ALA A 517 13.90 0.48 -1.74
CA ALA A 517 13.02 0.20 -0.60
C ALA A 517 11.86 1.21 -0.49
N ALA A 518 12.14 2.51 -0.62
CA ALA A 518 11.13 3.56 -0.59
C ALA A 518 10.07 3.39 -1.70
N GLN A 519 10.50 3.04 -2.91
CA GLN A 519 9.58 2.79 -4.04
C GLN A 519 8.77 1.51 -3.85
N SER A 520 9.41 0.42 -3.42
CA SER A 520 8.75 -0.87 -3.13
C SER A 520 7.70 -0.78 -2.03
N ILE A 521 7.79 0.20 -1.13
CA ILE A 521 6.77 0.48 -0.10
C ILE A 521 5.72 1.48 -0.60
N GLY A 522 6.16 2.50 -1.35
CA GLY A 522 5.29 3.55 -1.87
C GLY A 522 4.32 3.09 -2.97
N GLU A 523 4.75 2.20 -3.87
CA GLU A 523 3.90 1.72 -4.97
C GLU A 523 2.69 0.93 -4.46
N PRO A 524 2.81 -0.10 -3.60
CA PRO A 524 1.65 -0.80 -3.04
C PRO A 524 0.70 0.14 -2.29
N ALA A 525 1.20 1.20 -1.68
CA ALA A 525 0.36 2.20 -1.02
C ALA A 525 -0.62 2.89 -1.98
N THR A 526 -0.29 3.01 -3.27
CA THR A 526 -1.20 3.51 -4.31
C THR A 526 -2.33 2.53 -4.64
N GLN A 527 -2.15 1.23 -4.37
CA GLN A 527 -3.14 0.17 -4.65
C GLN A 527 -4.06 -0.10 -3.45
N MET A 528 -3.50 -0.03 -2.23
CA MET A 528 -4.22 -0.18 -0.95
C MET A 528 -5.42 0.78 -0.81
N THR A 529 -5.42 1.86 -1.60
CA THR A 529 -6.45 2.88 -1.61
C THR A 529 -7.82 2.32 -1.97
N LEU A 530 -7.89 1.32 -2.83
CA LEU A 530 -9.12 0.93 -3.52
C LEU A 530 -9.88 -0.21 -2.81
N ASN A 531 -9.18 -1.05 -2.03
CA ASN A 531 -9.70 -2.34 -1.54
C ASN A 531 -10.12 -2.36 -0.06
N THR A 532 -9.88 -1.29 0.72
CA THR A 532 -10.22 -1.27 2.16
C THR A 532 -11.72 -1.46 2.42
N PHE A 533 -12.59 -1.09 1.48
CA PHE A 533 -14.05 -1.14 1.64
C PHE A 533 -14.68 -2.52 1.48
N HIS A 534 -14.02 -3.46 0.76
CA HIS A 534 -14.59 -4.78 0.50
C HIS A 534 -14.66 -5.68 1.74
N TYR A 535 -13.94 -5.32 2.82
CA TYR A 535 -13.81 -6.10 4.04
C TYR A 535 -14.47 -5.46 5.27
N ALA A 536 -15.19 -4.34 5.09
CA ALA A 536 -15.86 -3.60 6.18
C ALA A 536 -16.92 -4.41 6.98
N GLY A 537 -17.25 -5.63 6.55
CA GLY A 537 -18.24 -6.51 7.18
C GLY A 537 -17.74 -7.37 8.35
N VAL A 538 -16.43 -7.43 8.63
CA VAL A 538 -15.86 -8.20 9.75
C VAL A 538 -15.57 -7.24 10.92
N SER A 539 -16.59 -6.52 11.40
CA SER A 539 -16.48 -5.36 12.30
C SER A 539 -16.21 -5.70 13.79
N ALA A 540 -15.41 -6.73 14.11
CA ALA A 540 -15.01 -6.92 15.52
C ALA A 540 -13.93 -5.92 15.95
N LYS A 541 -13.10 -5.43 15.00
CA LYS A 541 -11.97 -4.53 15.29
C LYS A 541 -11.99 -3.32 14.35
N ASN A 542 -12.35 -2.14 14.87
CA ASN A 542 -12.24 -0.87 14.15
C ASN A 542 -10.77 -0.40 14.12
N VAL A 543 -9.84 -1.20 13.58
CA VAL A 543 -8.46 -0.72 13.39
C VAL A 543 -8.42 0.13 12.14
N THR A 544 -7.80 1.30 12.21
CA THR A 544 -7.43 2.05 11.01
C THR A 544 -6.51 1.19 10.14
N LEU A 545 -6.92 0.97 8.89
CA LEU A 545 -6.16 0.16 7.92
C LEU A 545 -5.90 0.96 6.65
N GLY A 546 -4.99 0.45 5.82
CA GLY A 546 -4.60 1.07 4.55
C GLY A 546 -3.77 2.35 4.70
N VAL A 547 -3.92 3.27 3.75
CA VAL A 547 -3.12 4.51 3.66
C VAL A 547 -3.18 5.41 4.90
N PRO A 548 -4.35 5.63 5.55
CA PRO A 548 -4.40 6.43 6.78
C PRO A 548 -3.52 5.87 7.89
N ARG A 549 -3.48 4.54 8.05
CA ARG A 549 -2.64 3.88 9.05
C ARG A 549 -1.16 3.97 8.69
N LEU A 550 -0.82 3.77 7.42
CA LEU A 550 0.56 3.96 6.94
C LEU A 550 1.05 5.38 7.23
N LYS A 551 0.20 6.39 7.02
CA LYS A 551 0.50 7.80 7.31
C LYS A 551 0.73 8.03 8.81
N GLU A 552 -0.07 7.43 9.69
CA GLU A 552 0.13 7.50 11.14
C GLU A 552 1.47 6.93 11.57
N ILE A 553 1.85 5.76 11.05
CA ILE A 553 3.12 5.08 11.34
C ILE A 553 4.31 5.91 10.86
N ILE A 554 4.29 6.34 9.59
CA ILE A 554 5.38 7.12 8.97
C ILE A 554 5.56 8.49 9.65
N ASN A 555 4.46 9.10 10.13
CA ASN A 555 4.49 10.36 10.85
C ASN A 555 4.87 10.20 12.33
N ILE A 556 4.79 8.98 12.87
CA ILE A 556 4.86 8.71 14.32
C ILE A 556 3.87 9.61 15.06
N ALA A 557 2.59 9.43 14.74
CA ALA A 557 1.52 10.15 15.41
C ALA A 557 1.48 9.76 16.90
N LYS A 558 1.48 10.77 17.78
CA LYS A 558 1.33 10.54 19.23
C LYS A 558 -0.05 9.99 19.57
N ASP A 559 -1.09 10.60 19.00
CA ASP A 559 -2.47 10.17 19.20
C ASP A 559 -2.90 9.30 18.03
N VAL A 560 -2.77 7.99 18.19
CA VAL A 560 -3.28 7.00 17.23
C VAL A 560 -4.81 7.07 17.23
N LYS A 561 -5.45 7.01 16.05
CA LYS A 561 -6.92 7.09 15.97
C LYS A 561 -7.64 5.92 16.62
N THR A 562 -7.04 4.74 16.52
CA THR A 562 -7.60 3.46 16.98
C THR A 562 -6.53 2.69 17.78
N PRO A 563 -6.18 3.16 18.99
CA PRO A 563 -5.21 2.51 19.86
C PRO A 563 -5.77 1.16 20.32
N SER A 564 -4.94 0.11 20.28
CA SER A 564 -5.37 -1.25 20.61
C SER A 564 -4.19 -2.12 21.01
N ILE A 565 -4.35 -2.86 22.10
CA ILE A 565 -3.42 -3.87 22.59
C ILE A 565 -4.05 -5.26 22.42
N GLN A 566 -3.27 -6.18 21.88
CA GLN A 566 -3.59 -7.61 21.82
C GLN A 566 -2.97 -8.30 23.03
N ILE A 567 -3.81 -8.72 23.96
CA ILE A 567 -3.44 -9.29 25.23
C ILE A 567 -3.60 -10.80 25.15
N TYR A 568 -2.49 -11.49 25.40
CA TYR A 568 -2.46 -12.95 25.50
C TYR A 568 -2.58 -13.37 26.96
N LEU A 569 -3.39 -14.39 27.21
CA LEU A 569 -3.57 -14.94 28.54
C LEU A 569 -2.55 -16.04 28.81
N LYS A 570 -2.20 -16.24 30.09
CA LYS A 570 -1.44 -17.43 30.51
C LYS A 570 -2.22 -18.71 30.19
N PRO A 571 -1.54 -19.83 29.91
CA PRO A 571 -2.17 -21.08 29.50
C PRO A 571 -3.25 -21.60 30.47
N ASP A 572 -3.13 -21.27 31.76
CA ASP A 572 -4.09 -21.66 32.81
C ASP A 572 -5.48 -21.02 32.66
N CYS A 573 -5.53 -19.85 32.01
CA CYS A 573 -6.74 -19.05 31.78
C CYS A 573 -7.15 -19.05 30.30
N ALA A 574 -6.20 -19.25 29.38
CA ALA A 574 -6.39 -19.09 27.95
C ALA A 574 -7.42 -20.05 27.32
N HIS A 575 -7.67 -21.21 27.92
CA HIS A 575 -8.64 -22.19 27.41
C HIS A 575 -10.02 -22.13 28.08
N ASP A 576 -10.17 -21.28 29.10
CA ASP A 576 -11.38 -21.17 29.90
C ASP A 576 -12.07 -19.82 29.65
N ALA A 577 -13.27 -19.88 29.06
CA ALA A 577 -14.03 -18.69 28.68
C ALA A 577 -14.49 -17.88 29.90
N GLU A 578 -14.79 -18.53 31.03
CA GLU A 578 -15.29 -17.83 32.22
C GLU A 578 -14.18 -17.02 32.88
N LYS A 579 -12.98 -17.61 33.00
CA LYS A 579 -11.79 -16.90 33.50
C LYS A 579 -11.35 -15.79 32.56
N ALA A 580 -11.40 -16.01 31.25
CA ALA A 580 -11.11 -14.96 30.28
C ALA A 580 -12.07 -13.77 30.42
N LYS A 581 -13.37 -14.04 30.65
CA LYS A 581 -14.38 -13.00 30.93
C LYS A 581 -14.12 -12.26 32.25
N GLN A 582 -13.68 -12.97 33.30
CA GLN A 582 -13.28 -12.33 34.56
C GLN A 582 -12.12 -11.35 34.34
N ILE A 583 -11.08 -11.76 33.59
CA ILE A 583 -9.93 -10.92 33.28
C ILE A 583 -10.35 -9.72 32.41
N GLN A 584 -11.22 -9.94 31.41
CA GLN A 584 -11.80 -8.88 30.59
C GLN A 584 -12.43 -7.78 31.47
N SER A 585 -13.25 -8.18 32.44
CA SER A 585 -13.91 -7.25 33.37
C SER A 585 -12.94 -6.54 34.32
N THR A 586 -11.84 -7.18 34.70
CA THR A 586 -10.80 -6.57 35.56
C THR A 586 -9.99 -5.52 34.80
N LEU A 587 -9.82 -5.68 33.49
CA LEU A 587 -9.03 -4.78 32.64
C LEU A 587 -9.82 -3.57 32.12
N GLU A 588 -11.12 -3.76 31.86
CA GLU A 588 -11.97 -2.70 31.33
C GLU A 588 -12.13 -1.54 32.33
N TYR A 589 -11.70 -0.34 31.91
CA TYR A 589 -11.82 0.87 32.71
C TYR A 589 -13.29 1.18 32.99
N THR A 590 -13.66 1.08 34.27
CA THR A 590 -15.03 1.29 34.71
C THR A 590 -15.06 2.41 35.72
N THR A 591 -15.77 3.47 35.36
CA THR A 591 -16.08 4.59 36.26
C THR A 591 -17.43 4.39 36.93
N LEU A 592 -17.70 5.15 37.99
CA LEU A 592 -19.02 5.14 38.62
C LEU A 592 -20.12 5.61 37.64
N MET A 593 -19.79 6.49 36.69
CA MET A 593 -20.72 6.94 35.64
C MET A 593 -21.25 5.79 34.78
N ASP A 594 -20.43 4.79 34.45
CA ASP A 594 -20.83 3.70 33.55
C ASP A 594 -21.87 2.76 34.18
N VAL A 595 -21.88 2.68 35.51
CA VAL A 595 -22.79 1.81 36.28
C VAL A 595 -24.00 2.58 36.85
N THR A 596 -23.96 3.91 36.84
CA THR A 596 -25.02 4.75 37.41
C THR A 596 -26.19 4.90 36.45
N SER A 597 -27.40 4.63 36.95
CA SER A 597 -28.67 4.86 36.25
C SER A 597 -29.12 6.32 36.41
N SER A 598 -29.15 6.81 37.65
CA SER A 598 -29.50 8.20 37.96
C SER A 598 -28.90 8.66 39.28
N THR A 599 -28.72 9.97 39.41
CA THR A 599 -28.28 10.64 40.64
C THR A 599 -29.31 11.69 41.04
N ALA A 600 -29.53 11.84 42.34
CA ALA A 600 -30.44 12.83 42.89
C ALA A 600 -29.94 13.33 44.24
N ILE A 601 -30.03 14.65 44.45
CA ILE A 601 -29.70 15.29 45.72
C ILE A 601 -31.01 15.58 46.45
N TYR A 602 -31.15 15.03 47.65
CA TYR A 602 -32.29 15.22 48.54
C TYR A 602 -31.88 16.05 49.75
N TYR A 603 -32.82 16.84 50.26
CA TYR A 603 -32.71 17.43 51.58
C TYR A 603 -33.41 16.50 52.59
N ASP A 604 -32.61 15.78 53.38
CA ASP A 604 -33.04 14.74 54.30
C ASP A 604 -32.53 15.07 55.73
N PRO A 605 -33.27 15.88 56.49
CA PRO A 605 -32.77 16.56 57.69
C PRO A 605 -32.46 15.63 58.86
N ASP A 606 -33.13 14.48 58.94
CA ASP A 606 -32.85 13.44 59.92
C ASP A 606 -32.04 12.33 59.24
N PRO A 607 -30.92 11.85 59.83
CA PRO A 607 -30.19 10.69 59.31
C PRO A 607 -30.88 9.35 59.58
N THR A 608 -31.71 9.26 60.62
CA THR A 608 -32.35 8.01 61.07
C THR A 608 -33.71 7.76 60.43
N SER A 609 -34.47 8.82 60.17
CA SER A 609 -35.71 8.78 59.39
C SER A 609 -35.50 9.44 58.02
N THR A 610 -36.08 8.87 56.95
CA THR A 610 -35.87 9.34 55.57
C THR A 610 -37.15 9.90 54.96
N VAL A 611 -37.00 10.95 54.14
CA VAL A 611 -38.08 11.49 53.28
C VAL A 611 -38.39 10.57 52.09
N VAL A 612 -37.45 9.70 51.70
CA VAL A 612 -37.62 8.75 50.59
C VAL A 612 -38.29 7.47 51.11
N GLU A 613 -39.57 7.29 50.78
CA GLU A 613 -40.39 6.15 51.24
C GLU A 613 -39.80 4.79 50.83
N GLU A 614 -39.23 4.69 49.62
CA GLU A 614 -38.64 3.44 49.11
C GLU A 614 -37.41 2.97 49.89
N ASP A 615 -36.65 3.91 50.49
CA ASP A 615 -35.40 3.63 51.19
C ASP A 615 -35.62 3.42 52.70
N ALA A 616 -36.84 3.65 53.22
CA ALA A 616 -37.14 3.72 54.65
C ALA A 616 -36.84 2.44 55.42
N ASP A 617 -37.26 1.29 54.88
CA ASP A 617 -37.08 -0.01 55.53
C ASP A 617 -35.60 -0.38 55.66
N PHE A 618 -34.82 -0.13 54.61
CA PHE A 618 -33.38 -0.42 54.59
C PHE A 618 -32.61 0.53 55.52
N VAL A 619 -32.91 1.82 55.50
CA VAL A 619 -32.23 2.82 56.34
C VAL A 619 -32.47 2.54 57.82
N ALA A 620 -33.71 2.24 58.23
CA ALA A 620 -34.03 1.86 59.61
C ALA A 620 -33.23 0.63 60.04
N SER A 621 -33.20 -0.42 59.21
CA SER A 621 -32.46 -1.64 59.51
C SER A 621 -30.95 -1.44 59.66
N TYR A 622 -30.37 -0.49 58.93
CA TYR A 622 -28.94 -0.18 59.00
C TYR A 622 -28.57 0.45 60.34
N TYR A 623 -29.39 1.39 60.84
CA TYR A 623 -29.12 2.06 62.13
C TYR A 623 -29.55 1.21 63.34
N ASP A 624 -30.47 0.26 63.19
CA ASP A 624 -30.80 -0.71 64.26
C ASP A 624 -29.63 -1.66 64.60
N VAL A 625 -28.66 -1.80 63.68
CA VAL A 625 -27.51 -2.72 63.81
C VAL A 625 -26.24 -2.00 64.32
N ILE A 626 -26.19 -0.67 64.26
CA ILE A 626 -25.02 0.13 64.65
C ILE A 626 -25.20 0.61 66.11
N ASP A 627 -24.28 0.24 67.00
CA ASP A 627 -24.32 0.63 68.41
C ASP A 627 -24.28 2.18 68.59
N GLU A 628 -25.03 2.68 69.59
CA GLU A 628 -25.36 4.10 69.87
C GLU A 628 -24.17 5.06 70.13
N ASP A 629 -22.91 4.63 70.03
CA ASP A 629 -21.73 5.35 70.55
C ASP A 629 -20.99 6.26 69.53
N THR A 630 -21.54 6.51 68.33
CA THR A 630 -20.90 7.44 67.36
C THR A 630 -21.78 8.66 67.05
N PRO A 631 -21.69 9.76 67.83
CA PRO A 631 -22.32 11.02 67.49
C PRO A 631 -21.46 11.75 66.45
N LEU A 632 -21.75 11.55 65.17
CA LEU A 632 -21.18 12.36 64.10
C LEU A 632 -22.31 13.20 63.49
N ALA A 633 -22.19 14.53 63.62
CA ALA A 633 -23.08 15.46 62.94
C ALA A 633 -22.97 15.23 61.43
N ARG A 634 -24.00 14.65 60.82
CA ARG A 634 -24.07 14.40 59.36
C ARG A 634 -24.78 15.56 58.70
N SER A 635 -24.34 15.92 57.49
CA SER A 635 -25.03 16.94 56.70
C SER A 635 -26.50 16.54 56.43
N PRO A 636 -27.43 17.51 56.45
CA PRO A 636 -28.83 17.28 56.06
C PRO A 636 -28.99 17.09 54.54
N TRP A 637 -27.95 17.36 53.74
CA TRP A 637 -27.97 17.09 52.31
C TRP A 637 -27.48 15.67 52.02
N LEU A 638 -28.24 14.95 51.20
CA LEU A 638 -28.01 13.57 50.82
C LEU A 638 -27.84 13.45 49.31
N LEU A 639 -26.76 12.81 48.87
CA LEU A 639 -26.61 12.35 47.49
C LEU A 639 -27.07 10.89 47.39
N ARG A 640 -28.12 10.63 46.61
CA ARG A 640 -28.64 9.30 46.30
C ARG A 640 -28.24 8.93 44.87
N ILE A 641 -27.53 7.82 44.73
CA ILE A 641 -27.10 7.25 43.45
C ILE A 641 -27.84 5.92 43.26
N GLU A 642 -28.56 5.79 42.16
CA GLU A 642 -29.21 4.55 41.74
C GLU A 642 -28.36 3.85 40.67
N LEU A 643 -27.97 2.60 40.91
CA LEU A 643 -27.09 1.82 40.05
C LEU A 643 -27.89 0.85 39.18
N ASN A 644 -27.40 0.63 37.95
CA ASN A 644 -28.04 -0.26 36.99
C ASN A 644 -27.62 -1.73 37.22
N ARG A 645 -28.58 -2.56 37.65
CA ARG A 645 -28.35 -3.99 37.92
C ARG A 645 -27.79 -4.78 36.73
N ILE A 646 -28.16 -4.44 35.50
CA ILE A 646 -27.67 -5.15 34.30
C ILE A 646 -26.18 -4.87 34.11
N MET A 647 -25.76 -3.62 34.29
CA MET A 647 -24.34 -3.22 34.17
C MET A 647 -23.51 -3.75 35.34
N MET A 648 -24.05 -3.76 36.56
CA MET A 648 -23.40 -4.35 37.73
C MET A 648 -23.13 -5.84 37.54
N ALA A 649 -24.10 -6.58 36.98
CA ALA A 649 -23.95 -8.01 36.69
C ALA A 649 -22.98 -8.28 35.53
N ASP A 650 -23.01 -7.47 34.46
CA ASP A 650 -22.11 -7.66 33.31
C ASP A 650 -20.64 -7.38 33.68
N LYS A 651 -20.42 -6.37 34.54
CA LYS A 651 -19.09 -5.98 35.06
C LYS A 651 -18.66 -6.71 36.35
N ASN A 652 -19.48 -7.66 36.83
CA ASN A 652 -19.22 -8.45 38.02
C ASN A 652 -18.76 -7.61 39.23
N LEU A 653 -19.54 -6.58 39.56
CA LEU A 653 -19.32 -5.64 40.69
C LEU A 653 -20.35 -5.89 41.79
N GLU A 654 -19.89 -5.82 43.04
CA GLU A 654 -20.74 -5.90 44.24
C GLU A 654 -20.90 -4.50 44.87
N MET A 655 -22.04 -4.22 45.51
CA MET A 655 -22.29 -2.92 46.15
C MET A 655 -21.25 -2.59 47.23
N LYS A 656 -20.78 -3.61 47.96
CA LYS A 656 -19.76 -3.49 48.99
C LYS A 656 -18.42 -2.97 48.44
N GLU A 657 -18.02 -3.43 47.26
CA GLU A 657 -16.76 -3.02 46.65
C GLU A 657 -16.80 -1.54 46.25
N ILE A 658 -17.93 -1.08 45.71
CA ILE A 658 -18.14 0.32 45.35
C ILE A 658 -18.07 1.20 46.60
N ALA A 659 -18.78 0.83 47.67
CA ALA A 659 -18.76 1.58 48.92
C ALA A 659 -17.35 1.69 49.52
N LEU A 660 -16.61 0.57 49.56
CA LEU A 660 -15.23 0.54 50.06
C LEU A 660 -14.29 1.40 49.21
N GLN A 661 -14.50 1.45 47.90
CA GLN A 661 -13.72 2.30 47.00
C GLN A 661 -14.01 3.79 47.25
N ILE A 662 -15.26 4.16 47.54
CA ILE A 662 -15.64 5.54 47.89
C ILE A 662 -14.94 5.96 49.18
N GLU A 663 -14.97 5.10 50.20
CA GLU A 663 -14.31 5.34 51.49
C GLU A 663 -12.78 5.44 51.34
N ASN A 664 -12.16 4.65 50.46
CA ASN A 664 -10.73 4.71 50.20
C ASN A 664 -10.29 6.01 49.51
N GLU A 665 -11.11 6.55 48.60
CA GLU A 665 -10.75 7.71 47.79
C GLU A 665 -11.06 9.05 48.48
N TYR A 666 -12.17 9.12 49.21
CA TYR A 666 -12.63 10.34 49.90
C TYR A 666 -12.42 10.29 51.43
N GLY A 667 -11.90 9.20 51.98
CA GLY A 667 -11.60 9.06 53.41
C GLY A 667 -12.85 8.98 54.29
N GLN A 668 -12.70 9.43 55.55
CA GLN A 668 -13.80 9.47 56.54
C GLN A 668 -14.74 10.68 56.37
N ASP A 669 -14.48 11.56 55.41
CA ASP A 669 -15.25 12.79 55.18
C ASP A 669 -16.64 12.49 54.58
N LEU A 670 -16.80 11.33 53.95
CA LEU A 670 -18.07 10.87 53.37
C LEU A 670 -18.55 9.60 54.08
N SER A 671 -19.81 9.61 54.50
CA SER A 671 -20.53 8.44 54.99
C SER A 671 -21.32 7.82 53.84
N CYS A 672 -21.03 6.56 53.52
CA CYS A 672 -21.71 5.80 52.48
C CYS A 672 -22.60 4.70 53.11
N ILE A 673 -23.85 4.64 52.69
CA ILE A 673 -24.81 3.60 53.07
C ILE A 673 -25.35 2.98 51.77
N TYR A 674 -25.39 1.66 51.67
CA TYR A 674 -25.73 0.96 50.43
C TYR A 674 -26.68 -0.23 50.66
N THR A 675 -27.58 -0.47 49.72
CA THR A 675 -28.52 -1.60 49.75
C THR A 675 -27.81 -2.94 49.47
N ASP A 676 -28.38 -4.05 49.93
CA ASP A 676 -27.92 -5.41 49.56
C ASP A 676 -28.12 -5.67 48.05
N ASP A 677 -27.28 -6.54 47.47
CA ASP A 677 -27.29 -6.89 46.04
C ASP A 677 -28.60 -7.60 45.63
N ASN A 678 -29.33 -8.15 46.60
CA ASN A 678 -30.64 -8.79 46.41
C ASN A 678 -31.81 -7.81 46.32
N ALA A 679 -31.61 -6.53 46.62
CA ALA A 679 -32.67 -5.52 46.60
C ALA A 679 -33.17 -5.24 45.18
N ASP A 680 -34.44 -4.82 45.06
CA ASP A 680 -35.05 -4.51 43.75
C ASP A 680 -34.37 -3.32 43.07
N LYS A 681 -33.93 -2.33 43.85
CA LYS A 681 -33.12 -1.19 43.39
C LYS A 681 -31.80 -1.18 44.15
N LEU A 682 -30.71 -1.04 43.41
CA LEU A 682 -29.37 -0.88 43.96
C LEU A 682 -29.14 0.60 44.22
N VAL A 683 -29.14 1.00 45.49
CA VAL A 683 -29.09 2.40 45.91
C VAL A 683 -27.91 2.64 46.84
N LEU A 684 -27.22 3.75 46.61
CA LEU A 684 -26.08 4.20 47.39
C LEU A 684 -26.36 5.63 47.89
N ARG A 685 -26.30 5.82 49.20
CA ARG A 685 -26.61 7.07 49.91
C ARG A 685 -25.33 7.63 50.51
N ILE A 686 -24.97 8.84 50.11
CA ILE A 686 -23.74 9.51 50.53
C ILE A 686 -24.08 10.79 51.28
N ARG A 687 -23.53 10.95 52.48
CA ARG A 687 -23.62 12.17 53.29
C ARG A 687 -22.23 12.67 53.68
N ILE A 688 -22.10 13.97 53.87
CA ILE A 688 -20.86 14.58 54.37
C ILE A 688 -20.84 14.44 55.90
N MET A 689 -19.70 14.01 56.45
CA MET A 689 -19.42 14.05 57.88
C MET A 689 -18.94 15.45 58.26
N SER A 690 -19.54 16.03 59.31
CA SER A 690 -19.09 17.31 59.87
C SER A 690 -18.31 17.05 61.16
N GLU A 691 -17.03 17.45 61.19
CA GLU A 691 -16.27 17.58 62.43
C GLU A 691 -16.74 18.87 63.14
N GLU A 692 -17.73 18.77 64.04
CA GLU A 692 -18.09 19.93 64.87
C GLU A 692 -17.18 20.03 66.10
N GLU A 693 -16.26 21.01 66.08
CA GLU A 693 -16.08 21.91 67.24
C GLU A 693 -15.63 23.35 66.88
N ASP A 694 -15.06 23.65 65.71
CA ASP A 694 -14.43 24.98 65.49
C ASP A 694 -15.15 26.01 64.59
N LYS A 695 -16.24 25.69 63.88
CA LYS A 695 -16.88 26.65 62.94
C LYS A 695 -18.17 27.33 63.40
N VAL A 696 -18.79 26.89 64.49
CA VAL A 696 -20.08 27.46 64.96
C VAL A 696 -19.91 28.81 65.68
N SER A 697 -18.69 29.24 66.01
CA SER A 697 -18.44 30.44 66.82
C SER A 697 -18.02 31.71 66.04
N GLN A 698 -17.81 31.65 64.71
CA GLN A 698 -17.43 32.83 63.91
C GLN A 698 -18.15 32.91 62.55
N SER A 699 -19.48 33.07 62.54
CA SER A 699 -20.22 33.98 61.63
C SER A 699 -21.70 33.60 61.59
N GLY A 700 -22.56 34.47 62.10
CA GLY A 700 -24.01 34.34 62.01
C GLY A 700 -24.55 34.72 60.64
N SER A 701 -24.22 33.97 59.58
CA SER A 701 -24.86 34.11 58.27
C SER A 701 -25.41 32.78 57.76
N ALA A 702 -26.67 32.80 57.33
CA ALA A 702 -27.41 31.67 56.75
C ALA A 702 -26.88 31.21 55.36
N SER A 703 -25.60 31.45 55.07
CA SER A 703 -24.91 31.11 53.82
C SER A 703 -24.27 29.72 53.84
N VAL A 704 -24.15 29.08 55.00
CA VAL A 704 -23.45 27.79 55.18
C VAL A 704 -24.12 26.65 54.40
N GLY A 705 -25.46 26.62 54.33
CA GLY A 705 -26.18 25.53 53.64
C GLY A 705 -26.22 25.60 52.10
N GLN A 706 -25.91 26.76 51.51
CA GLN A 706 -25.89 26.93 50.04
C GLN A 706 -24.53 26.51 49.45
N GLU A 707 -23.47 26.61 50.24
CA GLU A 707 -22.13 26.12 49.87
C GLU A 707 -22.11 24.58 49.81
N ASP A 708 -22.80 23.90 50.72
CA ASP A 708 -22.88 22.43 50.80
C ASP A 708 -23.54 21.77 49.58
N ASP A 709 -24.63 22.34 49.04
CA ASP A 709 -25.27 21.83 47.80
C ASP A 709 -24.32 21.98 46.60
N THR A 710 -23.64 23.12 46.48
CA THR A 710 -22.65 23.31 45.40
C THR A 710 -21.44 22.40 45.56
N PHE A 711 -21.07 22.07 46.81
CA PHE A 711 -20.02 21.13 47.11
C PHE A 711 -20.43 19.71 46.74
N LEU A 712 -21.63 19.26 47.11
CA LEU A 712 -22.16 17.95 46.72
C LEU A 712 -22.26 17.77 45.21
N LYS A 713 -22.66 18.80 44.46
CA LYS A 713 -22.66 18.76 42.99
C LYS A 713 -21.25 18.61 42.41
N ARG A 714 -20.23 19.21 43.04
CA ARG A 714 -18.83 19.04 42.62
C ARG A 714 -18.34 17.64 42.97
N VAL A 715 -18.67 17.14 44.16
CA VAL A 715 -18.34 15.78 44.59
C VAL A 715 -19.02 14.77 43.68
N GLU A 716 -20.30 14.93 43.37
CA GLU A 716 -21.05 14.12 42.42
C GLU A 716 -20.35 14.08 41.05
N HIS A 717 -20.04 15.26 40.46
CA HIS A 717 -19.38 15.31 39.17
C HIS A 717 -18.00 14.62 39.20
N ASN A 718 -17.22 14.86 40.25
CA ASN A 718 -15.89 14.27 40.40
C ASN A 718 -15.98 12.74 40.61
N MET A 719 -16.90 12.29 41.44
CA MET A 719 -17.13 10.88 41.74
C MET A 719 -17.63 10.11 40.50
N LEU A 720 -18.48 10.71 39.69
CA LEU A 720 -18.92 10.06 38.45
C LEU A 720 -17.79 9.97 37.41
N THR A 721 -16.94 10.99 37.31
CA THR A 721 -15.95 11.10 36.21
C THR A 721 -14.55 10.56 36.53
N GLN A 722 -14.04 10.76 37.75
CA GLN A 722 -12.67 10.41 38.13
C GLN A 722 -12.59 9.13 38.96
N MET A 723 -13.64 8.82 39.73
CA MET A 723 -13.64 7.66 40.62
C MET A 723 -13.53 6.38 39.80
N ARG A 724 -12.41 5.68 39.97
CA ARG A 724 -12.17 4.39 39.34
C ARG A 724 -12.73 3.28 40.22
N LEU A 725 -13.62 2.47 39.66
CA LEU A 725 -14.08 1.26 40.35
C LEU A 725 -13.10 0.12 40.08
N ARG A 726 -12.84 -0.16 38.79
CA ARG A 726 -11.92 -1.20 38.32
C ARG A 726 -11.33 -0.81 36.95
N GLY A 727 -10.35 -1.59 36.50
CA GLY A 727 -9.78 -1.43 35.16
C GLY A 727 -8.53 -0.59 35.10
N VAL A 728 -7.86 -0.70 33.96
CA VAL A 728 -6.63 0.04 33.64
C VAL A 728 -7.02 1.36 33.00
N PRO A 729 -6.47 2.51 33.46
CA PRO A 729 -6.79 3.79 32.84
C PRO A 729 -6.42 3.79 31.35
N ASN A 730 -7.18 4.55 30.56
CA ASN A 730 -7.12 4.62 29.09
C ASN A 730 -7.60 3.38 28.33
N VAL A 731 -7.94 2.27 28.99
CA VAL A 731 -8.52 1.07 28.35
C VAL A 731 -10.04 1.11 28.46
N LYS A 732 -10.71 1.67 27.45
CA LYS A 732 -12.16 1.93 27.51
C LYS A 732 -12.99 0.66 27.44
N LYS A 733 -12.61 -0.25 26.55
CA LYS A 733 -13.34 -1.51 26.30
C LYS A 733 -12.37 -2.63 26.01
N VAL A 734 -12.78 -3.85 26.35
CA VAL A 734 -12.02 -5.06 26.07
C VAL A 734 -12.92 -6.05 25.35
N PHE A 735 -12.45 -6.57 24.22
CA PHE A 735 -13.14 -7.54 23.38
C PHE A 735 -12.47 -8.90 23.51
N MET A 736 -13.25 -9.97 23.64
CA MET A 736 -12.75 -11.33 23.70
C MET A 736 -12.95 -12.02 22.35
N ARG A 737 -11.92 -12.70 21.84
CA ARG A 737 -12.02 -13.53 20.63
C ARG A 737 -11.28 -14.86 20.77
N GLU A 738 -11.78 -15.87 20.06
CA GLU A 738 -11.03 -17.11 19.86
C GLU A 738 -9.93 -16.87 18.81
N ASN A 739 -8.70 -17.21 19.16
CA ASN A 739 -7.57 -17.17 18.24
C ASN A 739 -7.06 -18.61 18.02
N PRO A 740 -7.10 -19.14 16.79
CA PRO A 740 -6.48 -20.43 16.48
C PRO A 740 -4.96 -20.27 16.51
N GLN A 741 -4.29 -21.01 17.39
CA GLN A 741 -2.83 -21.07 17.50
C GLN A 741 -2.30 -22.44 17.10
N ASN A 742 -1.21 -22.44 16.35
CA ASN A 742 -0.50 -23.67 16.03
C ASN A 742 0.55 -23.95 17.12
N GLN A 743 0.24 -24.87 18.03
CA GLN A 743 1.19 -25.36 19.02
C GLN A 743 1.94 -26.57 18.47
N TRP A 744 3.24 -26.64 18.74
CA TRP A 744 4.05 -27.80 18.38
C TRP A 744 4.00 -28.87 19.48
N ASP A 745 3.67 -30.10 19.08
CA ASP A 745 3.79 -31.32 19.88
C ASP A 745 4.79 -32.27 19.20
N GLU A 746 5.67 -32.92 19.96
CA GLU A 746 6.75 -33.76 19.42
C GLU A 746 6.23 -34.98 18.65
N ASP A 747 5.14 -35.57 19.12
CA ASP A 747 4.57 -36.80 18.57
C ASP A 747 3.53 -36.53 17.48
N LYS A 748 2.66 -35.53 17.71
CA LYS A 748 1.53 -35.21 16.83
C LYS A 748 1.85 -34.14 15.78
N GLY A 749 2.93 -33.37 15.96
CA GLY A 749 3.30 -32.28 15.08
C GLY A 749 2.60 -30.97 15.45
N PHE A 750 2.30 -30.12 14.46
CA PHE A 750 1.53 -28.90 14.71
C PHE A 750 0.05 -29.23 14.97
N ILE A 751 -0.43 -28.85 16.15
CA ILE A 751 -1.83 -28.95 16.55
C ILE A 751 -2.40 -27.54 16.59
N MET A 752 -3.55 -27.34 15.95
CA MET A 752 -4.30 -26.09 16.07
C MET A 752 -5.09 -26.13 17.38
N VAL A 753 -4.63 -25.37 18.36
CA VAL A 753 -5.26 -25.17 19.67
C VAL A 753 -5.92 -23.80 19.67
N LYS A 754 -7.19 -23.74 20.07
CA LYS A 754 -7.89 -22.47 20.22
C LYS A 754 -7.60 -21.90 21.62
N GLU A 755 -7.14 -20.66 21.66
CA GLU A 755 -6.98 -19.88 22.90
C GLU A 755 -7.82 -18.60 22.84
N TRP A 756 -8.25 -18.11 24.00
CA TRP A 756 -8.91 -16.82 24.15
C TRP A 756 -7.87 -15.70 24.20
N VAL A 757 -8.05 -14.70 23.35
CA VAL A 757 -7.23 -13.49 23.29
C VAL A 757 -8.14 -12.30 23.54
N LEU A 758 -7.63 -11.31 24.29
CA LEU A 758 -8.34 -10.07 24.56
C LEU A 758 -7.76 -8.94 23.71
N ASP A 759 -8.60 -8.27 22.92
CA ASP A 759 -8.25 -7.06 22.17
C ASP A 759 -8.83 -5.84 22.90
N THR A 760 -8.04 -4.78 23.06
CA THR A 760 -8.50 -3.56 23.78
C THR A 760 -8.81 -2.40 22.84
N ASP A 761 -9.66 -1.49 23.29
CA ASP A 761 -9.85 -0.13 22.76
C ASP A 761 -9.21 0.87 23.73
N GLY A 762 -8.04 1.38 23.36
CA GLY A 762 -7.14 2.09 24.26
C GLY A 762 -5.79 1.40 24.44
N THR A 763 -4.83 2.14 24.97
CA THR A 763 -3.45 1.69 25.21
C THR A 763 -3.00 2.10 26.61
N ASN A 764 -2.50 1.11 27.34
CA ASN A 764 -1.71 1.27 28.57
C ASN A 764 -0.94 -0.04 28.83
N LEU A 765 0.11 -0.23 28.07
CA LEU A 765 0.88 -1.47 28.00
C LEU A 765 1.58 -1.79 29.32
N LEU A 766 2.07 -0.77 30.05
CA LEU A 766 2.80 -0.95 31.30
C LEU A 766 1.93 -1.63 32.36
N ASP A 767 0.76 -1.06 32.64
CA ASP A 767 -0.16 -1.57 33.67
C ASP A 767 -0.72 -2.95 33.29
N ILE A 768 -0.97 -3.18 31.99
CA ILE A 768 -1.46 -4.47 31.48
C ILE A 768 -0.41 -5.57 31.65
N ILE A 769 0.85 -5.32 31.29
CA ILE A 769 1.92 -6.32 31.41
C ILE A 769 2.16 -6.71 32.87
N CYS A 770 1.93 -5.80 33.82
CA CYS A 770 2.07 -6.07 35.25
C CYS A 770 0.98 -7.01 35.81
N HIS A 771 -0.09 -7.28 35.08
CA HIS A 771 -1.19 -8.11 35.55
C HIS A 771 -0.82 -9.61 35.59
N GLU A 772 -1.08 -10.29 36.71
CA GLU A 772 -0.61 -11.66 36.94
C GLU A 772 -1.15 -12.70 35.94
N SER A 773 -2.40 -12.58 35.51
CA SER A 773 -3.01 -13.57 34.59
C SER A 773 -2.62 -13.37 33.12
N ILE A 774 -1.89 -12.31 32.79
CA ILE A 774 -1.52 -11.92 31.43
C ILE A 774 -0.14 -12.47 31.08
N ASP A 775 0.04 -12.82 29.81
CA ASP A 775 1.32 -13.24 29.26
C ASP A 775 2.09 -12.02 28.73
N ALA A 776 3.02 -11.54 29.55
CA ALA A 776 3.91 -10.43 29.23
C ALA A 776 4.78 -10.67 27.99
N SER A 777 5.08 -11.93 27.64
CA SER A 777 6.02 -12.26 26.56
C SER A 777 5.40 -12.16 25.17
N ARG A 778 4.07 -12.30 25.08
CA ARG A 778 3.31 -12.32 23.82
C ARG A 778 2.42 -11.12 23.60
N THR A 779 2.18 -10.28 24.62
CA THR A 779 1.29 -9.12 24.51
C THR A 779 1.89 -8.04 23.59
N ILE A 780 1.09 -7.53 22.64
CA ILE A 780 1.54 -6.60 21.59
C ILE A 780 0.64 -5.36 21.58
N SER A 781 1.24 -4.17 21.53
CA SER A 781 0.54 -2.89 21.31
C SER A 781 0.69 -2.43 19.86
N ASN A 782 -0.29 -1.68 19.35
CA ASN A 782 -0.18 -1.00 18.06
C ASN A 782 0.34 0.45 18.19
N ASP A 783 0.54 0.95 19.41
CA ASP A 783 1.10 2.26 19.68
C ASP A 783 2.63 2.18 19.81
N ILE A 784 3.31 2.72 18.80
CA ILE A 784 4.77 2.68 18.70
C ILE A 784 5.44 3.60 19.72
N VAL A 785 4.78 4.69 20.12
CA VAL A 785 5.33 5.66 21.08
C VAL A 785 5.32 5.05 22.48
N GLU A 786 4.27 4.32 22.83
CA GLU A 786 4.20 3.59 24.09
C GLU A 786 5.26 2.47 24.16
N ILE A 787 5.49 1.74 23.05
CA ILE A 787 6.46 0.65 23.01
C ILE A 787 7.89 1.15 23.25
N ILE A 788 8.27 2.33 22.74
CA ILE A 788 9.61 2.87 23.00
C ILE A 788 9.82 3.19 24.48
N GLU A 789 8.79 3.67 25.17
CA GLU A 789 8.84 4.02 26.59
C GLU A 789 8.90 2.79 27.50
N VAL A 790 8.18 1.72 27.15
CA VAL A 790 8.07 0.51 27.99
C VAL A 790 9.13 -0.55 27.64
N LEU A 791 9.33 -0.85 26.36
CA LEU A 791 10.15 -1.99 25.89
C LEU A 791 11.46 -1.58 25.20
N GLY A 792 11.57 -0.33 24.73
CA GLY A 792 12.78 0.21 24.10
C GLY A 792 12.87 0.05 22.58
N ILE A 793 13.97 0.55 21.98
CA ILE A 793 14.09 0.80 20.54
C ILE A 793 14.12 -0.47 19.66
N GLU A 794 14.66 -1.58 20.15
CA GLU A 794 14.67 -2.85 19.37
C GLU A 794 13.27 -3.48 19.30
N ALA A 795 12.47 -3.34 20.36
CA ALA A 795 11.07 -3.76 20.34
C ALA A 795 10.27 -2.91 19.33
N VAL A 796 10.55 -1.61 19.28
CA VAL A 796 9.98 -0.67 18.31
C VAL A 796 10.32 -1.06 16.87
N ARG A 797 11.59 -1.41 16.58
CA ARG A 797 12.01 -1.87 15.26
C ARG A 797 11.17 -3.05 14.78
N ARG A 798 10.96 -4.05 15.64
CA ARG A 798 10.12 -5.22 15.35
C ARG A 798 8.64 -4.84 15.20
N ALA A 799 8.12 -3.99 16.09
CA ALA A 799 6.73 -3.55 16.06
C ALA A 799 6.41 -2.77 14.77
N LEU A 800 7.29 -1.85 14.36
CA LEU A 800 7.21 -1.11 13.10
C LEU A 800 7.13 -2.05 11.89
N LEU A 801 8.02 -3.05 11.85
CA LEU A 801 8.05 -4.02 10.75
C LEU A 801 6.74 -4.80 10.67
N ASN A 802 6.23 -5.27 11.81
CA ASN A 802 4.97 -6.01 11.88
C ASN A 802 3.77 -5.12 11.49
N GLU A 803 3.70 -3.90 11.99
CA GLU A 803 2.62 -2.96 11.67
C GLU A 803 2.59 -2.58 10.19
N ILE A 804 3.74 -2.23 9.60
CA ILE A 804 3.83 -1.89 8.16
C ILE A 804 3.48 -3.12 7.32
N ARG A 805 3.96 -4.31 7.69
CA ARG A 805 3.61 -5.55 7.01
C ARG A 805 2.12 -5.85 7.09
N ASN A 806 1.50 -5.69 8.26
CA ASN A 806 0.07 -5.92 8.47
C ASN A 806 -0.77 -4.97 7.58
N VAL A 807 -0.38 -3.69 7.49
CA VAL A 807 -1.05 -2.71 6.63
C VAL A 807 -0.97 -3.11 5.15
N ILE A 808 0.20 -3.52 4.66
CA ILE A 808 0.41 -3.85 3.23
C ILE A 808 -0.21 -5.21 2.86
N SER A 809 0.01 -6.23 3.68
CA SER A 809 -0.48 -7.59 3.43
C SER A 809 -1.99 -7.73 3.53
N PHE A 810 -2.67 -6.79 4.19
CA PHE A 810 -4.13 -6.72 4.23
C PHE A 810 -4.76 -6.69 2.82
N ASP A 811 -4.09 -6.04 1.86
CA ASP A 811 -4.56 -5.95 0.47
C ASP A 811 -4.17 -7.18 -0.38
N GLY A 812 -3.53 -8.18 0.22
CA GLY A 812 -2.92 -9.30 -0.51
C GLY A 812 -1.65 -8.91 -1.28
N ALA A 813 -1.22 -7.63 -1.20
CA ALA A 813 0.04 -7.18 -1.73
C ALA A 813 1.21 -7.75 -0.92
N TYR A 814 2.28 -8.12 -1.62
CA TYR A 814 3.49 -8.63 -1.01
C TYR A 814 4.62 -7.65 -1.23
N VAL A 815 5.32 -7.29 -0.15
CA VAL A 815 6.56 -6.52 -0.19
C VAL A 815 7.66 -7.35 0.47
N ASN A 816 8.84 -7.36 -0.15
CA ASN A 816 9.98 -8.11 0.37
C ASN A 816 10.41 -7.55 1.75
N TYR A 817 10.77 -8.46 2.66
CA TYR A 817 11.25 -8.15 4.00
C TYR A 817 12.36 -7.10 4.00
N ARG A 818 13.29 -7.18 3.04
CA ARG A 818 14.46 -6.30 2.91
C ARG A 818 14.09 -4.82 2.90
N HIS A 819 13.05 -4.48 2.15
CA HIS A 819 12.61 -3.09 2.00
C HIS A 819 11.96 -2.59 3.29
N LEU A 820 11.12 -3.43 3.92
CA LEU A 820 10.48 -3.12 5.19
C LEU A 820 11.51 -2.95 6.32
N ALA A 821 12.50 -3.85 6.39
CA ALA A 821 13.60 -3.79 7.34
C ALA A 821 14.44 -2.53 7.12
N CYS A 822 14.77 -2.19 5.86
CA CYS A 822 15.52 -0.97 5.55
C CYS A 822 14.81 0.30 6.04
N LEU A 823 13.49 0.41 5.84
CA LEU A 823 12.73 1.55 6.37
C LEU A 823 12.68 1.56 7.90
N ALA A 824 12.43 0.42 8.54
CA ALA A 824 12.41 0.32 10.00
C ALA A 824 13.75 0.74 10.60
N ASP A 825 14.87 0.33 9.99
CA ASP A 825 16.22 0.64 10.45
C ASP A 825 16.57 2.12 10.27
N VAL A 826 16.17 2.72 9.14
CA VAL A 826 16.31 4.17 8.94
C VAL A 826 15.53 4.97 9.99
N MET A 827 14.40 4.46 10.47
CA MET A 827 13.60 5.12 11.51
C MET A 827 14.16 4.95 12.93
N THR A 828 15.03 3.95 13.18
CA THR A 828 15.48 3.58 14.54
C THR A 828 16.99 3.67 14.80
N PHE A 829 17.84 3.75 13.76
CA PHE A 829 19.31 3.57 13.91
C PHE A 829 20.02 4.55 14.86
N ARG A 830 19.47 5.76 15.10
CA ARG A 830 20.04 6.76 16.02
C ARG A 830 19.72 6.51 17.51
N GLY A 831 18.90 5.51 17.82
CA GLY A 831 18.47 5.21 19.20
C GLY A 831 17.25 6.00 19.69
N HIS A 832 16.68 6.86 18.83
CA HIS A 832 15.38 7.48 19.02
C HIS A 832 14.56 7.40 17.73
N LEU A 833 13.25 7.46 17.86
CA LEU A 833 12.32 7.36 16.73
C LEU A 833 12.39 8.57 15.79
N MET A 834 12.73 8.33 14.53
CA MET A 834 12.78 9.36 13.49
C MET A 834 11.55 9.29 12.59
N ALA A 835 10.72 10.34 12.62
CA ALA A 835 9.58 10.45 11.73
C ALA A 835 10.04 10.78 10.30
N VAL A 836 9.42 10.20 9.28
CA VAL A 836 9.75 10.50 7.87
C VAL A 836 9.05 11.79 7.43
N THR A 837 9.02 12.81 8.27
CA THR A 837 8.42 14.13 8.03
C THR A 837 9.53 15.16 7.83
N ARG A 838 9.19 16.40 7.43
CA ARG A 838 10.16 17.51 7.42
C ARG A 838 10.89 17.67 8.75
N HIS A 839 10.20 17.49 9.87
CA HIS A 839 10.76 17.68 11.20
C HIS A 839 11.75 16.57 11.56
N GLY A 840 11.53 15.34 11.10
CA GLY A 840 12.47 14.25 11.35
C GLY A 840 13.65 14.27 10.38
N ILE A 841 13.43 14.55 9.09
CA ILE A 841 14.50 14.66 8.09
C ILE A 841 15.44 15.83 8.41
N ASN A 842 14.92 16.98 8.82
CA ASN A 842 15.75 18.15 9.17
C ASN A 842 16.54 17.99 10.48
N ARG A 843 16.16 17.03 11.35
CA ARG A 843 16.91 16.69 12.56
C ARG A 843 18.11 15.79 12.30
N VAL A 844 18.16 15.13 11.15
CA VAL A 844 19.34 14.36 10.75
C VAL A 844 20.46 15.32 10.44
N ASP A 845 21.67 15.04 10.96
CA ASP A 845 22.91 15.78 10.69
C ASP A 845 23.34 15.64 9.22
N SER A 846 22.51 16.13 8.31
CA SER A 846 22.73 16.09 6.86
C SER A 846 23.14 17.46 6.37
N GLY A 847 23.88 17.47 5.26
CA GLY A 847 24.35 18.69 4.61
C GLY A 847 23.22 19.70 4.39
N PRO A 848 23.47 21.00 4.55
CA PRO A 848 22.44 22.02 4.37
C PRO A 848 21.79 21.98 2.98
N LEU A 849 22.52 21.55 1.93
CA LEU A 849 21.96 21.42 0.57
C LEU A 849 20.97 20.28 0.42
N VAL A 850 21.21 19.15 1.12
CA VAL A 850 20.28 18.02 1.17
C VAL A 850 18.99 18.44 1.85
N ARG A 851 19.10 19.09 3.02
CA ARG A 851 17.94 19.52 3.80
C ARG A 851 17.11 20.58 3.07
N CYS A 852 17.75 21.57 2.45
CA CYS A 852 17.03 22.62 1.72
C CYS A 852 16.30 22.10 0.47
N SER A 853 16.61 20.89 -0.01
CA SER A 853 15.92 20.22 -1.12
C SER A 853 14.49 19.77 -0.78
N PHE A 854 14.14 19.74 0.51
CA PHE A 854 12.88 19.20 1.00
C PHE A 854 12.12 20.22 1.87
N GLU A 855 10.99 20.70 1.35
CA GLU A 855 10.00 21.58 1.99
C GLU A 855 10.47 22.98 2.42
N GLU A 856 11.59 23.12 3.13
CA GLU A 856 12.06 24.35 3.77
C GLU A 856 13.40 24.82 3.19
N THR A 857 13.38 25.44 2.02
CA THR A 857 14.63 25.84 1.36
C THR A 857 15.27 27.09 1.98
N VAL A 858 14.50 28.16 2.15
CA VAL A 858 15.03 29.48 2.51
C VAL A 858 15.50 29.53 3.96
N GLU A 859 14.71 29.00 4.89
CA GLU A 859 15.02 29.00 6.33
C GLU A 859 16.31 28.21 6.60
N ILE A 860 16.44 27.02 6.01
CA ILE A 860 17.62 26.17 6.17
C ILE A 860 18.88 26.84 5.63
N LEU A 861 18.79 27.51 4.48
CA LEU A 861 19.94 28.24 3.91
C LEU A 861 20.29 29.48 4.74
N MET A 862 19.31 30.19 5.29
CA MET A 862 19.55 31.33 6.19
C MET A 862 20.22 30.87 7.48
N ASP A 863 19.73 29.81 8.10
CA ASP A 863 20.33 29.23 9.32
C ASP A 863 21.75 28.71 9.03
N ALA A 864 21.93 27.97 7.94
CA ALA A 864 23.24 27.47 7.53
C ALA A 864 24.23 28.61 7.27
N ALA A 865 23.78 29.72 6.65
CA ALA A 865 24.60 30.91 6.45
C ALA A 865 24.92 31.63 7.77
N MET A 866 23.96 31.73 8.70
CA MET A 866 24.16 32.33 10.02
C MET A 866 25.19 31.55 10.86
N PHE A 867 25.14 30.22 10.80
CA PHE A 867 26.05 29.34 11.55
C PHE A 867 27.30 28.92 10.76
N SER A 868 27.47 29.41 9.53
CA SER A 868 28.57 29.03 8.63
C SER A 868 28.74 27.50 8.48
N GLN A 869 27.64 26.78 8.30
CA GLN A 869 27.65 25.33 8.10
C GLN A 869 28.30 24.98 6.76
N GLY A 870 29.25 24.04 6.78
CA GLY A 870 29.84 23.45 5.58
C GLY A 870 29.05 22.23 5.08
N ASP A 871 29.12 21.96 3.79
CA ASP A 871 28.58 20.75 3.17
C ASP A 871 29.72 19.94 2.54
N GLU A 872 29.78 18.65 2.84
CA GLU A 872 30.84 17.74 2.38
C GLU A 872 30.60 17.21 0.96
N LEU A 873 29.40 17.43 0.39
CA LEU A 873 29.02 16.95 -0.94
C LEU A 873 29.12 15.42 -1.11
N ALA A 874 28.89 14.68 -0.03
CA ALA A 874 29.01 13.23 0.00
C ALA A 874 27.72 12.49 -0.43
N GLY A 875 26.57 13.15 -0.36
CA GLY A 875 25.26 12.61 -0.71
C GLY A 875 24.89 12.75 -2.18
N VAL A 876 23.66 12.34 -2.50
CA VAL A 876 23.18 12.25 -3.89
C VAL A 876 22.63 13.60 -4.37
N THR A 877 21.81 14.25 -3.56
CA THR A 877 21.04 15.43 -3.98
C THR A 877 21.91 16.65 -4.25
N GLU A 878 22.88 16.90 -3.40
CA GLU A 878 23.79 18.04 -3.49
C GLU A 878 24.75 17.91 -4.69
N ASN A 879 25.21 16.70 -5.02
CA ASN A 879 25.98 16.44 -6.22
C ASN A 879 25.15 16.66 -7.50
N ILE A 880 23.87 16.25 -7.49
CA ILE A 880 22.94 16.52 -8.58
C ILE A 880 22.69 18.02 -8.74
N MET A 881 22.51 18.77 -7.65
CA MET A 881 22.32 20.22 -7.68
C MET A 881 23.52 20.96 -8.30
N LEU A 882 24.73 20.49 -8.04
CA LEU A 882 25.97 21.07 -8.59
C LEU A 882 26.32 20.58 -10.00
N GLY A 883 25.58 19.61 -10.53
CA GLY A 883 25.87 19.00 -11.84
C GLY A 883 27.14 18.16 -11.85
N GLN A 884 27.53 17.61 -10.70
CA GLN A 884 28.68 16.71 -10.55
C GLN A 884 28.26 15.25 -10.68
N LEU A 885 29.23 14.36 -10.91
CA LEU A 885 28.97 12.92 -10.86
C LEU A 885 28.66 12.53 -9.41
N ALA A 886 27.43 12.09 -9.15
CA ALA A 886 27.05 11.64 -7.83
C ALA A 886 27.68 10.29 -7.49
N HIS A 887 28.09 10.11 -6.23
CA HIS A 887 28.69 8.88 -5.70
C HIS A 887 27.64 7.77 -5.48
N LEU A 888 26.95 7.36 -6.54
CA LEU A 888 25.92 6.32 -6.55
C LEU A 888 26.15 5.33 -7.70
N GLY A 889 25.82 4.05 -7.49
CA GLY A 889 25.98 3.00 -8.50
C GLY A 889 27.36 3.02 -9.16
N THR A 890 27.40 3.30 -10.47
CA THR A 890 28.63 3.38 -11.25
C THR A 890 29.56 4.53 -10.87
N GLY A 891 29.06 5.56 -10.19
CA GLY A 891 29.84 6.71 -9.71
C GLY A 891 30.54 6.48 -8.37
N VAL A 892 30.36 5.31 -7.73
CA VAL A 892 31.05 4.98 -6.45
C VAL A 892 32.51 4.60 -6.67
N MET A 893 32.85 4.15 -7.89
CA MET A 893 34.21 3.75 -8.26
C MET A 893 34.75 4.64 -9.37
N ASP A 894 36.05 4.88 -9.32
CA ASP A 894 36.79 5.54 -10.39
C ASP A 894 37.50 4.50 -11.26
N LEU A 895 37.56 4.77 -12.56
CA LEU A 895 38.31 3.96 -13.51
C LEU A 895 39.73 4.52 -13.64
N VAL A 896 40.72 3.66 -13.38
CA VAL A 896 42.14 3.97 -13.59
C VAL A 896 42.70 3.09 -14.69
N LEU A 897 43.46 3.68 -15.61
CA LEU A 897 44.11 2.97 -16.70
C LEU A 897 45.36 2.24 -16.20
N ASP A 898 45.38 0.91 -16.32
CA ASP A 898 46.56 0.10 -16.03
C ASP A 898 47.55 0.13 -17.20
N ALA A 899 48.58 0.98 -17.08
CA ALA A 899 49.63 1.15 -18.08
C ALA A 899 50.42 -0.15 -18.35
N LYS A 900 50.50 -1.08 -17.39
CA LYS A 900 51.22 -2.37 -17.59
C LYS A 900 50.40 -3.33 -18.43
N LYS A 901 49.09 -3.38 -18.23
CA LYS A 901 48.20 -4.15 -19.12
C LYS A 901 48.13 -3.52 -20.51
N LEU A 902 48.18 -2.20 -20.60
CA LEU A 902 48.21 -1.49 -21.89
C LEU A 902 49.49 -1.80 -22.69
N SER A 903 50.66 -1.86 -22.05
CA SER A 903 51.90 -2.23 -22.76
C SER A 903 51.94 -3.69 -23.21
N GLN A 904 51.13 -4.54 -22.57
CA GLN A 904 50.91 -5.94 -22.96
C GLN A 904 49.76 -6.08 -23.96
N ALA A 905 49.01 -5.01 -24.24
CA ALA A 905 47.98 -5.03 -25.24
C ALA A 905 48.65 -5.17 -26.61
N ILE A 906 48.28 -6.23 -27.31
CA ILE A 906 48.74 -6.47 -28.66
C ILE A 906 48.00 -5.47 -29.55
N GLU A 907 48.69 -4.44 -30.03
CA GLU A 907 48.23 -3.73 -31.22
C GLU A 907 48.16 -4.74 -32.37
N TYR A 908 47.10 -4.67 -33.18
CA TYR A 908 46.89 -5.58 -34.30
C TYR A 908 48.14 -5.74 -35.18
N ASP A 909 48.28 -6.96 -35.70
CA ASP A 909 49.48 -7.58 -36.27
C ASP A 909 50.41 -6.64 -37.05
N ALA A 910 51.68 -6.58 -36.63
CA ALA A 910 52.72 -5.78 -37.27
C ALA A 910 52.89 -6.11 -38.78
N SER A 911 52.40 -7.26 -39.23
CA SER A 911 52.42 -7.72 -40.62
C SER A 911 51.43 -6.97 -41.54
N GLU A 912 50.27 -6.54 -41.05
CA GLU A 912 49.31 -5.74 -41.82
C GLU A 912 49.75 -4.28 -41.88
N ILE A 913 50.35 -3.75 -40.80
CA ILE A 913 50.96 -2.42 -40.77
C ILE A 913 52.19 -2.36 -41.69
N GLU A 914 53.00 -3.42 -41.74
CA GLU A 914 54.16 -3.52 -42.65
C GLU A 914 53.72 -3.62 -44.13
N ASN A 915 52.59 -4.27 -44.42
CA ASN A 915 52.01 -4.31 -45.77
C ASN A 915 51.36 -2.97 -46.17
N VAL A 916 50.64 -2.31 -45.27
CA VAL A 916 50.08 -0.96 -45.50
C VAL A 916 51.19 0.09 -45.61
N MET A 917 52.26 0.00 -44.80
CA MET A 917 53.44 0.86 -44.95
C MET A 917 54.21 0.56 -46.24
N ARG A 918 54.32 -0.70 -46.68
CA ARG A 918 54.89 -1.04 -48.00
C ARG A 918 54.05 -0.50 -49.17
N GLU A 919 52.74 -0.44 -49.01
CA GLU A 919 51.82 0.11 -50.01
C GLU A 919 51.90 1.65 -50.05
N PHE A 920 51.98 2.30 -48.88
CA PHE A 920 52.26 3.74 -48.76
C PHE A 920 53.66 4.14 -49.26
N SER A 921 54.65 3.23 -49.17
CA SER A 921 56.02 3.46 -49.64
C SER A 921 56.17 3.45 -51.16
N LYS A 922 55.15 3.04 -51.92
CA LYS A 922 55.18 3.06 -53.40
C LYS A 922 54.85 4.43 -54.00
N ASP A 923 54.16 5.30 -53.26
CA ASP A 923 53.64 6.57 -53.80
C ASP A 923 54.39 7.84 -53.32
N TYR A 924 55.43 7.71 -52.50
CA TYR A 924 56.30 8.83 -52.13
C TYR A 924 57.71 8.67 -52.69
N THR A 925 57.93 9.29 -53.86
CA THR A 925 59.28 9.59 -54.38
C THR A 925 59.74 10.94 -53.85
N THR A 926 60.14 10.99 -52.58
CA THR A 926 60.99 12.09 -52.07
C THR A 926 62.01 11.53 -51.08
N PRO A 927 63.32 11.64 -51.35
CA PRO A 927 64.35 11.20 -50.43
C PRO A 927 64.56 12.28 -49.37
N ASP A 928 63.80 12.24 -48.27
CA ASP A 928 64.19 12.98 -47.07
C ASP A 928 64.98 12.07 -46.14
N VAL A 929 66.28 12.31 -46.16
CA VAL A 929 67.30 11.71 -45.33
C VAL A 929 67.09 12.21 -43.90
N ASN A 930 66.37 11.46 -43.07
CA ASN A 930 66.64 11.29 -41.62
C ASN A 930 65.50 10.56 -40.90
N THR A 931 65.51 9.23 -40.93
CA THR A 931 65.12 8.37 -39.78
C THR A 931 65.80 7.01 -39.92
N PRO A 932 66.96 6.79 -39.28
CA PRO A 932 67.65 5.51 -39.32
C PRO A 932 66.97 4.51 -38.39
N MET A 933 66.46 3.42 -38.95
CA MET A 933 66.36 2.16 -38.21
C MET A 933 67.79 1.75 -37.80
N ALA A 934 68.07 1.86 -36.51
CA ALA A 934 69.24 1.32 -35.80
C ALA A 934 70.62 1.43 -36.51
N THR A 935 71.42 2.42 -36.11
CA THR A 935 72.86 2.45 -36.43
C THR A 935 73.62 1.30 -35.73
N PRO A 936 74.56 0.59 -36.40
CA PRO A 936 75.39 -0.47 -35.80
C PRO A 936 76.47 -0.02 -34.79
N TRP A 937 76.49 1.27 -34.40
CA TRP A 937 77.53 1.86 -33.54
C TRP A 937 76.93 2.71 -32.39
N GLY A 938 75.90 2.20 -31.73
CA GLY A 938 75.37 2.80 -30.50
C GLY A 938 76.16 2.32 -29.28
N GLN A 939 77.12 3.11 -28.80
CA GLN A 939 77.72 2.94 -27.48
C GLN A 939 76.70 3.31 -26.39
N THR A 940 76.46 2.39 -25.46
CA THR A 940 75.83 2.66 -24.17
C THR A 940 76.63 3.72 -23.39
N PRO A 941 76.00 4.64 -22.62
CA PRO A 941 76.76 5.53 -21.76
C PRO A 941 77.33 4.72 -20.59
N MET A 942 78.61 4.36 -20.69
CA MET A 942 79.42 3.92 -19.57
C MET A 942 80.60 4.89 -19.43
N TYR A 943 80.48 5.84 -18.50
CA TYR A 943 81.50 6.26 -17.52
C TYR A 943 81.11 7.60 -16.89
N GLY A 944 81.08 7.69 -15.55
CA GLY A 944 80.85 8.97 -14.90
C GLY A 944 80.80 9.07 -13.37
N THR A 945 81.27 8.10 -12.60
CA THR A 945 81.69 8.32 -11.19
C THR A 945 82.94 7.47 -10.94
N PRO A 946 84.01 7.96 -10.27
CA PRO A 946 83.94 8.42 -8.88
C PRO A 946 84.92 9.54 -8.44
N ALA A 947 84.58 10.26 -7.35
CA ALA A 947 85.40 10.41 -6.12
C ALA A 947 85.22 11.79 -5.43
N PRO A 948 85.11 11.83 -4.09
CA PRO A 948 84.89 13.04 -3.29
C PRO A 948 86.20 13.65 -2.78
N GLY A 949 86.24 14.99 -2.62
CA GLY A 949 87.11 15.63 -1.62
C GLY A 949 87.99 16.80 -2.09
N THR A 950 87.78 17.93 -1.42
CA THR A 950 88.72 19.03 -1.09
C THR A 950 88.87 20.27 -2.00
N PRO A 951 89.10 21.47 -1.41
CA PRO A 951 88.60 22.76 -1.92
C PRO A 951 89.71 23.79 -2.24
N SER A 952 89.39 24.84 -3.01
CA SER A 952 90.19 26.09 -3.06
C SER A 952 89.37 27.22 -3.71
N PHE A 953 88.90 28.19 -2.93
CA PHE A 953 89.52 29.50 -2.65
C PHE A 953 89.50 30.49 -3.84
N GLY A 954 88.79 31.62 -3.68
CA GLY A 954 88.92 32.79 -4.56
C GLY A 954 87.68 33.68 -4.75
N THR A 955 87.15 34.27 -3.68
CA THR A 955 86.23 35.43 -3.64
C THR A 955 86.92 36.73 -4.14
N PRO A 956 86.29 37.95 -4.18
CA PRO A 956 84.87 38.37 -4.12
C PRO A 956 84.50 39.58 -5.04
N GLY A 957 83.21 39.95 -5.14
CA GLY A 957 82.84 41.36 -5.39
C GLY A 957 81.38 41.68 -5.79
N ALA A 958 80.69 42.41 -4.90
CA ALA A 958 79.38 43.09 -4.99
C ALA A 958 78.11 42.21 -4.73
N THR A 959 77.67 41.96 -3.47
CA THR A 959 76.86 42.81 -2.53
C THR A 959 75.52 43.25 -3.15
N SER A 960 74.30 42.97 -2.65
CA SER A 960 73.69 42.54 -1.37
C SER A 960 72.16 42.35 -1.61
N PRO A 961 71.29 41.96 -0.64
CA PRO A 961 71.45 41.09 0.52
C PRO A 961 70.34 40.02 0.67
N LEU A 962 70.62 39.08 1.57
CA LEU A 962 69.71 38.24 2.34
C LEU A 962 68.68 39.07 3.14
N MET A 963 67.45 38.57 3.31
CA MET A 963 66.86 38.19 4.61
C MET A 963 65.33 37.99 4.49
N SER A 964 64.89 36.80 4.90
CA SER A 964 63.54 36.41 5.34
C SER A 964 63.00 37.37 6.43
N PRO A 965 61.70 37.42 6.82
CA PRO A 965 60.81 36.27 7.05
C PRO A 965 59.29 36.56 6.85
N SER A 966 58.44 35.63 7.32
CA SER A 966 57.01 35.79 7.71
C SER A 966 55.90 35.44 6.70
N GLY A 967 55.13 34.42 7.11
CA GLY A 967 53.66 34.31 7.11
C GLY A 967 52.85 34.89 5.97
N SER A 968 52.05 34.04 5.31
CA SER A 968 50.58 34.16 5.27
C SER A 968 49.96 33.13 4.32
N PHE A 969 48.75 32.74 4.71
CA PHE A 969 47.68 32.02 4.01
C PHE A 969 47.67 32.05 2.47
N SER A 970 47.12 30.96 1.92
CA SER A 970 46.49 30.81 0.60
C SER A 970 45.57 32.00 0.26
N PRO A 971 45.33 32.30 -1.04
CA PRO A 971 44.12 31.73 -1.69
C PRO A 971 44.21 31.56 -3.24
N PHE A 972 43.24 30.82 -3.79
CA PHE A 972 42.51 30.97 -5.08
C PHE A 972 43.29 31.55 -6.30
N VAL A 973 43.24 30.97 -7.52
CA VAL A 973 42.32 31.36 -8.61
C VAL A 973 42.64 30.51 -9.87
N SER A 974 41.59 29.94 -10.46
CA SER A 974 41.20 29.86 -11.89
C SER A 974 42.26 29.71 -13.01
N PHE A 975 42.06 28.70 -13.87
CA PHE A 975 42.64 28.63 -15.22
C PHE A 975 41.56 28.60 -16.30
N SER A 976 41.52 29.66 -17.10
CA SER A 976 41.06 29.67 -18.50
C SER A 976 42.28 29.90 -19.40
N PRO A 977 42.37 29.35 -20.63
CA PRO A 977 43.44 29.73 -21.55
C PRO A 977 42.93 30.49 -22.78
N HIS A 978 43.53 31.65 -23.03
CA HIS A 978 43.71 32.31 -24.33
C HIS A 978 44.97 33.19 -24.26
N ASN A 979 45.98 32.94 -25.09
CA ASN A 979 46.45 33.85 -26.16
C ASN A 979 47.89 33.58 -26.66
N VAL A 980 47.97 33.38 -27.99
CA VAL A 980 48.86 34.02 -29.00
C VAL A 980 50.37 33.67 -29.01
N PRO A 981 50.91 33.44 -30.23
CA PRO A 981 51.96 34.31 -30.75
C PRO A 981 51.69 34.86 -32.17
N THR A 982 52.38 35.96 -32.47
CA THR A 982 52.19 36.93 -33.56
C THR A 982 52.94 36.62 -34.86
N SER A 983 52.51 37.29 -35.93
CA SER A 983 52.77 37.16 -37.39
C SER A 983 54.22 37.44 -37.89
N PRO A 984 54.53 37.14 -39.18
CA PRO A 984 54.59 38.25 -40.16
C PRO A 984 54.02 37.96 -41.59
N TYR A 985 53.42 39.02 -42.19
CA TYR A 985 53.35 39.48 -43.61
C TYR A 985 53.65 38.49 -44.78
N SER A 986 53.07 38.52 -45.98
CA SER A 986 51.99 39.27 -46.68
C SER A 986 51.93 38.81 -48.16
N GLN A 987 50.82 39.11 -48.84
CA GLN A 987 50.58 39.23 -50.30
C GLN A 987 49.78 38.13 -51.03
N SER A 988 48.74 38.63 -51.71
CA SER A 988 47.65 38.02 -52.50
C SER A 988 48.07 37.80 -53.99
N PRO A 989 47.15 37.69 -54.99
CA PRO A 989 45.91 36.90 -55.20
C PRO A 989 45.86 36.22 -56.60
N GLY A 990 44.84 35.38 -56.90
CA GLY A 990 44.33 35.30 -58.29
C GLY A 990 43.57 34.04 -58.72
N TYR A 991 42.34 34.27 -59.24
CA TYR A 991 41.61 33.64 -60.38
C TYR A 991 41.57 32.10 -60.53
N ALA A 992 40.59 31.43 -61.17
CA ALA A 992 39.21 31.62 -61.62
C ALA A 992 38.81 30.33 -62.38
N GLN A 993 37.50 30.07 -62.48
CA GLN A 993 36.78 29.31 -63.53
C GLN A 993 36.84 27.76 -63.61
N SER A 994 35.62 27.22 -63.80
CA SER A 994 35.11 25.87 -64.09
C SER A 994 35.36 25.46 -65.57
N PRO A 995 34.80 24.37 -66.19
CA PRO A 995 33.88 23.28 -65.74
C PRO A 995 34.15 21.84 -66.30
N GLY A 996 33.43 20.82 -65.78
CA GLY A 996 32.70 19.84 -66.62
C GLY A 996 33.11 18.33 -66.68
N LEU A 997 32.16 17.49 -66.22
CA LEU A 997 31.74 16.13 -66.69
C LEU A 997 32.23 14.82 -65.99
N ASN A 998 31.40 14.36 -65.03
CA ASN A 998 30.71 13.03 -64.83
C ASN A 998 31.41 11.65 -65.04
N PRO A 999 30.91 10.50 -64.48
CA PRO A 999 29.96 10.25 -63.35
C PRO A 999 30.32 9.04 -62.40
N THR A 1000 29.42 8.79 -61.42
CA THR A 1000 29.14 7.55 -60.62
C THR A 1000 29.84 7.30 -59.25
N SER A 1001 29.08 7.57 -58.16
CA SER A 1001 28.98 6.95 -56.81
C SER A 1001 30.26 6.72 -55.94
N PRO A 1002 30.26 6.93 -54.60
CA PRO A 1002 29.34 6.30 -53.63
C PRO A 1002 28.93 7.15 -52.39
N ILE A 1003 28.05 6.55 -51.58
CA ILE A 1003 27.46 7.04 -50.33
C ILE A 1003 28.30 6.57 -49.12
N TYR A 1004 28.66 7.52 -48.24
CA TYR A 1004 29.02 7.39 -46.81
C TYR A 1004 27.77 7.87 -46.01
N SER A 1005 27.42 7.55 -44.76
CA SER A 1005 27.98 6.82 -43.61
C SER A 1005 26.95 6.93 -42.44
N PRO A 1006 27.14 6.24 -41.29
CA PRO A 1006 26.12 6.04 -40.24
C PRO A 1006 26.24 7.01 -39.05
N THR A 1007 25.18 7.14 -38.24
CA THR A 1007 25.10 7.03 -36.75
C THR A 1007 23.78 7.61 -36.19
N SER A 1008 23.18 6.87 -35.25
CA SER A 1008 22.34 7.21 -34.06
C SER A 1008 21.35 8.42 -34.12
N PRO A 1009 20.17 8.40 -33.44
CA PRO A 1009 19.99 7.94 -32.06
C PRO A 1009 18.59 7.39 -31.66
N ALA A 1010 18.54 6.93 -30.40
CA ALA A 1010 17.46 7.03 -29.42
C ALA A 1010 16.09 6.34 -29.65
N TYR A 1011 15.77 5.57 -28.61
CA TYR A 1011 14.53 4.86 -28.27
C TYR A 1011 13.21 5.61 -28.53
N SER A 1012 12.36 4.92 -29.29
CA SER A 1012 10.89 4.96 -29.36
C SER A 1012 10.29 3.85 -28.48
N PRO A 1013 9.00 3.82 -28.05
CA PRO A 1013 7.85 3.49 -28.95
C PRO A 1013 6.50 4.18 -28.58
N THR A 1014 5.78 4.83 -29.51
CA THR A 1014 4.75 4.29 -30.45
C THR A 1014 3.57 3.58 -29.77
N SER A 1015 2.31 3.85 -30.14
CA SER A 1015 1.73 3.50 -31.47
C SER A 1015 0.27 4.01 -31.63
N PRO A 1016 -0.40 3.90 -32.81
CA PRO A 1016 0.06 4.18 -34.19
C PRO A 1016 -1.00 4.89 -35.08
N ALA A 1017 -0.57 5.59 -36.15
CA ALA A 1017 -0.91 5.30 -37.57
C ALA A 1017 -0.53 6.44 -38.55
N TYR A 1018 0.18 6.05 -39.63
CA TYR A 1018 0.51 6.79 -40.87
C TYR A 1018 -0.77 7.05 -41.74
N SER A 1019 -0.91 8.00 -42.68
CA SER A 1019 -0.04 8.58 -43.74
C SER A 1019 -0.70 9.83 -44.41
N PRO A 1020 0.00 10.67 -45.20
CA PRO A 1020 -0.62 11.57 -46.17
C PRO A 1020 -0.13 11.33 -47.61
N THR A 1021 -1.01 10.85 -48.47
CA THR A 1021 -0.91 11.03 -49.93
C THR A 1021 -1.86 12.14 -50.37
N SER A 1022 -1.27 13.18 -50.99
CA SER A 1022 -1.87 14.22 -51.87
C SER A 1022 -2.35 15.53 -51.20
N PRO A 1023 -2.47 16.66 -51.94
CA PRO A 1023 -1.41 17.44 -52.58
C PRO A 1023 -1.55 18.94 -52.25
N ALA A 1024 -0.63 19.55 -51.50
CA ALA A 1024 -0.62 21.01 -51.28
C ALA A 1024 0.78 21.59 -50.98
N TYR A 1025 1.83 21.00 -51.56
CA TYR A 1025 3.07 21.73 -51.78
C TYR A 1025 2.94 22.50 -53.10
N SER A 1026 2.96 23.83 -53.07
CA SER A 1026 3.77 24.54 -54.04
C SER A 1026 4.24 25.92 -53.51
N PRO A 1027 5.54 26.24 -53.64
CA PRO A 1027 6.17 27.42 -53.08
C PRO A 1027 6.21 28.56 -54.11
N THR A 1028 5.05 29.08 -54.51
CA THR A 1028 4.99 30.24 -55.42
C THR A 1028 3.91 31.22 -55.01
N SER A 1029 4.09 31.88 -53.86
CA SER A 1029 3.40 33.14 -53.55
C SER A 1029 4.17 33.94 -52.48
N PRO A 1030 4.22 35.28 -52.58
CA PRO A 1030 5.39 36.08 -52.24
C PRO A 1030 5.28 36.75 -50.86
N ALA A 1031 5.40 35.98 -49.77
CA ALA A 1031 5.41 36.51 -48.41
C ALA A 1031 6.46 35.91 -47.46
N TYR A 1032 7.26 34.92 -47.91
CA TYR A 1032 8.34 34.34 -47.10
C TYR A 1032 9.57 34.09 -47.97
N SER A 1033 10.49 35.06 -48.03
CA SER A 1033 11.84 34.82 -48.52
C SER A 1033 12.89 35.43 -47.56
N PRO A 1034 14.00 34.74 -47.30
CA PRO A 1034 15.00 35.11 -46.29
C PRO A 1034 16.06 36.12 -46.79
N THR A 1035 15.68 37.12 -47.60
CA THR A 1035 16.58 38.24 -48.00
C THR A 1035 16.06 39.62 -47.58
N SER A 1036 15.15 39.68 -46.60
CA SER A 1036 14.62 40.95 -46.08
C SER A 1036 15.31 41.38 -44.77
N PRO A 1037 15.64 42.67 -44.57
CA PRO A 1037 16.68 43.12 -43.61
C PRO A 1037 16.27 43.18 -42.13
N ALA A 1038 15.25 42.44 -41.70
CA ALA A 1038 14.66 42.58 -40.35
C ALA A 1038 14.98 41.43 -39.37
N TYR A 1039 15.71 40.39 -39.80
CA TYR A 1039 16.10 39.27 -38.94
C TYR A 1039 17.55 38.87 -39.21
N SER A 1040 18.49 39.59 -38.59
CA SER A 1040 19.87 39.11 -38.43
C SER A 1040 20.33 39.24 -36.96
N PRO A 1041 21.16 38.30 -36.47
CA PRO A 1041 21.52 38.15 -35.06
C PRO A 1041 22.67 39.08 -34.58
N THR A 1042 22.87 40.24 -35.20
CA THR A 1042 23.81 41.28 -34.70
C THR A 1042 23.15 42.62 -34.39
N SER A 1043 21.83 42.63 -34.21
CA SER A 1043 21.06 43.84 -33.89
C SER A 1043 20.92 44.04 -32.37
N PRO A 1044 21.11 45.25 -31.81
CA PRO A 1044 21.21 45.49 -30.35
C PRO A 1044 19.93 45.30 -29.51
N ALA A 1045 18.86 44.70 -30.05
CA ALA A 1045 17.53 44.68 -29.43
C ALA A 1045 17.22 43.42 -28.59
N TYR A 1046 18.10 42.41 -28.58
CA TYR A 1046 17.87 41.16 -27.84
C TYR A 1046 19.17 40.61 -27.21
N SER A 1047 19.77 41.39 -26.31
CA SER A 1047 20.82 40.92 -25.40
C SER A 1047 20.25 40.75 -23.97
N PRO A 1048 20.55 39.63 -23.28
CA PRO A 1048 20.12 39.36 -21.90
C PRO A 1048 20.84 40.17 -20.81
N THR A 1049 21.61 41.21 -21.15
CA THR A 1049 22.19 42.17 -20.17
C THR A 1049 21.56 43.57 -20.22
N SER A 1050 20.40 43.70 -20.87
CA SER A 1050 19.68 44.98 -21.01
C SER A 1050 18.80 45.29 -19.78
N PRO A 1051 18.82 46.51 -19.20
CA PRO A 1051 18.10 46.86 -17.95
C PRO A 1051 16.56 46.82 -17.98
N ALA A 1052 15.93 46.37 -19.05
CA ALA A 1052 14.48 46.37 -19.22
C ALA A 1052 13.79 45.06 -18.78
N TYR A 1053 14.55 44.00 -18.47
CA TYR A 1053 13.99 42.68 -18.11
C TYR A 1053 14.76 41.99 -16.98
N SER A 1054 15.12 42.74 -15.94
CA SER A 1054 15.61 42.17 -14.67
C SER A 1054 14.47 42.02 -13.65
N PRO A 1055 14.38 40.89 -12.92
CA PRO A 1055 13.40 40.67 -11.86
C PRO A 1055 13.61 41.50 -10.58
N THR A 1056 14.59 42.42 -10.53
CA THR A 1056 14.76 43.40 -9.43
C THR A 1056 14.30 44.82 -9.78
N SER A 1057 13.55 44.99 -10.88
CA SER A 1057 13.03 46.29 -11.34
C SER A 1057 11.77 46.73 -10.55
N PRO A 1058 11.67 47.98 -10.05
CA PRO A 1058 10.56 48.46 -9.20
C PRO A 1058 9.16 48.51 -9.83
N ALA A 1059 8.99 48.09 -11.09
CA ALA A 1059 7.72 48.19 -11.82
C ALA A 1059 6.79 46.97 -11.65
N TYR A 1060 7.26 45.87 -11.06
CA TYR A 1060 6.49 44.62 -10.95
C TYR A 1060 6.57 43.96 -9.55
N SER A 1061 6.69 44.79 -8.51
CA SER A 1061 6.63 44.33 -7.11
C SER A 1061 5.18 44.37 -6.55
N PRO A 1062 4.72 43.33 -5.82
CA PRO A 1062 3.43 43.32 -5.14
C PRO A 1062 3.32 44.23 -3.89
N THR A 1063 4.38 44.99 -3.53
CA THR A 1063 4.34 46.02 -2.46
C THR A 1063 4.26 47.45 -2.99
N SER A 1064 3.95 47.64 -4.28
CA SER A 1064 3.81 48.95 -4.92
C SER A 1064 2.48 49.64 -4.55
N PRO A 1065 2.44 50.97 -4.26
CA PRO A 1065 1.23 51.70 -3.86
C PRO A 1065 0.09 51.77 -4.91
N ALA A 1066 0.26 51.21 -6.10
CA ALA A 1066 -0.70 51.26 -7.21
C ALA A 1066 -1.73 50.10 -7.21
N TYR A 1067 -1.54 49.06 -6.38
CA TYR A 1067 -2.44 47.91 -6.29
C TYR A 1067 -2.90 47.63 -4.85
N SER A 1068 -3.03 48.69 -4.04
CA SER A 1068 -3.62 48.63 -2.70
C SER A 1068 -5.15 48.81 -2.75
N PRO A 1069 -5.93 48.03 -1.99
CA PRO A 1069 -7.39 48.13 -1.93
C PRO A 1069 -7.93 49.43 -1.27
N THR A 1070 -7.07 50.38 -0.90
CA THR A 1070 -7.46 51.71 -0.39
C THR A 1070 -7.21 52.86 -1.36
N SER A 1071 -6.93 52.56 -2.64
CA SER A 1071 -6.67 53.60 -3.66
C SER A 1071 -7.97 54.17 -4.30
N PRO A 1072 -8.04 55.47 -4.61
CA PRO A 1072 -9.31 56.18 -4.93
C PRO A 1072 -9.99 55.80 -6.26
N ALA A 1073 -9.37 54.95 -7.08
CA ALA A 1073 -9.89 54.57 -8.40
C ALA A 1073 -10.85 53.36 -8.36
N TYR A 1074 -10.92 52.64 -7.23
CA TYR A 1074 -11.76 51.45 -7.05
C TYR A 1074 -12.62 51.53 -5.78
N SER A 1075 -13.02 52.74 -5.39
CA SER A 1075 -13.98 52.97 -4.31
C SER A 1075 -15.43 52.77 -4.79
N PRO A 1076 -16.31 52.17 -3.97
CA PRO A 1076 -17.73 51.98 -4.29
C PRO A 1076 -18.57 53.26 -4.36
N THR A 1077 -17.97 54.45 -4.23
CA THR A 1077 -18.63 55.76 -4.41
C THR A 1077 -18.21 56.51 -5.69
N SER A 1078 -17.53 55.83 -6.62
CA SER A 1078 -17.04 56.42 -7.87
C SER A 1078 -18.17 56.58 -8.93
N PRO A 1079 -18.27 57.71 -9.67
CA PRO A 1079 -19.40 58.02 -10.56
C PRO A 1079 -19.61 57.08 -11.77
N ALA A 1080 -18.65 56.20 -12.07
CA ALA A 1080 -18.74 55.27 -13.20
C ALA A 1080 -19.46 53.95 -12.88
N TYR A 1081 -19.69 53.64 -11.60
CA TYR A 1081 -20.29 52.38 -11.15
C TYR A 1081 -21.39 52.59 -10.10
N SER A 1082 -22.13 53.70 -10.24
CA SER A 1082 -23.33 53.98 -9.44
C SER A 1082 -24.59 53.35 -10.06
N PRO A 1083 -25.51 52.79 -9.26
CA PRO A 1083 -26.76 52.19 -9.73
C PRO A 1083 -27.80 53.19 -10.28
N THR A 1084 -27.47 54.48 -10.41
CA THR A 1084 -28.31 55.50 -11.05
C THR A 1084 -27.80 55.96 -12.43
N SER A 1085 -26.86 55.22 -13.04
CA SER A 1085 -26.25 55.56 -14.33
C SER A 1085 -27.17 55.20 -15.53
N PRO A 1086 -27.34 56.05 -16.55
CA PRO A 1086 -28.35 55.88 -17.62
C PRO A 1086 -28.20 54.68 -18.57
N ALA A 1087 -27.11 53.91 -18.48
CA ALA A 1087 -26.87 52.75 -19.34
C ALA A 1087 -27.53 51.44 -18.84
N TYR A 1088 -28.02 51.43 -17.59
CA TYR A 1088 -28.57 50.22 -16.96
C TYR A 1088 -29.89 50.49 -16.22
N SER A 1089 -30.75 51.33 -16.81
CA SER A 1089 -32.11 51.57 -16.31
C SER A 1089 -33.16 50.75 -17.09
N PRO A 1090 -34.18 50.18 -16.41
CA PRO A 1090 -35.16 49.26 -16.98
C PRO A 1090 -36.24 49.93 -17.87
N THR A 1091 -36.07 51.19 -18.26
CA THR A 1091 -36.95 51.89 -19.21
C THR A 1091 -36.29 52.19 -20.56
N SER A 1092 -35.18 51.50 -20.88
CA SER A 1092 -34.43 51.68 -22.14
C SER A 1092 -35.06 50.86 -23.30
N PRO A 1093 -35.23 51.41 -24.52
CA PRO A 1093 -36.07 50.81 -25.59
C PRO A 1093 -35.57 49.51 -26.25
N ALA A 1094 -34.44 48.94 -25.83
CA ALA A 1094 -33.84 47.78 -26.47
C ALA A 1094 -34.36 46.42 -25.96
N TYR A 1095 -35.14 46.40 -24.87
CA TYR A 1095 -35.60 45.16 -24.23
C TYR A 1095 -37.07 45.23 -23.77
N SER A 1096 -37.95 45.68 -24.68
CA SER A 1096 -39.40 45.65 -24.48
C SER A 1096 -40.06 44.47 -25.22
N PRO A 1097 -40.99 43.72 -24.57
CA PRO A 1097 -41.65 42.54 -25.14
C PRO A 1097 -42.71 42.82 -26.23
N THR A 1098 -42.74 44.03 -26.79
CA THR A 1098 -43.60 44.41 -27.93
C THR A 1098 -42.79 44.69 -29.22
N SER A 1099 -41.52 44.26 -29.25
CA SER A 1099 -40.62 44.43 -30.39
C SER A 1099 -40.88 43.37 -31.49
N PRO A 1100 -40.87 43.71 -32.80
CA PRO A 1100 -41.33 42.82 -33.88
C PRO A 1100 -40.48 41.56 -34.17
N ALA A 1101 -39.41 41.32 -33.43
CA ALA A 1101 -38.48 40.21 -33.66
C ALA A 1101 -38.86 38.91 -32.91
N TYR A 1102 -39.82 38.96 -31.97
CA TYR A 1102 -40.14 37.82 -31.09
C TYR A 1102 -41.64 37.64 -30.87
N SER A 1103 -42.44 37.74 -31.94
CA SER A 1103 -43.87 37.43 -31.93
C SER A 1103 -44.14 36.00 -32.45
N PRO A 1104 -45.02 35.21 -31.80
CA PRO A 1104 -45.34 33.82 -32.16
C PRO A 1104 -46.23 33.66 -33.42
N THR A 1105 -46.47 34.73 -34.20
CA THR A 1105 -47.19 34.68 -35.49
C THR A 1105 -46.30 34.98 -36.70
N SER A 1106 -44.97 34.87 -36.54
CA SER A 1106 -43.99 35.14 -37.60
C SER A 1106 -43.83 33.94 -38.57
N PRO A 1107 -43.72 34.14 -39.90
CA PRO A 1107 -43.84 33.07 -40.92
C PRO A 1107 -42.72 32.02 -40.97
N ALA A 1108 -41.71 32.07 -40.09
CA ALA A 1108 -40.57 31.16 -40.11
C ALA A 1108 -40.79 29.88 -39.27
N TYR A 1109 -41.84 29.81 -38.44
CA TYR A 1109 -42.04 28.72 -37.48
C TYR A 1109 -43.49 28.22 -37.39
N SER A 1110 -44.17 28.10 -38.53
CA SER A 1110 -45.50 27.46 -38.61
C SER A 1110 -45.41 25.98 -39.04
N PRO A 1111 -46.15 25.06 -38.37
CA PRO A 1111 -46.10 23.61 -38.62
C PRO A 1111 -46.80 23.14 -39.92
N THR A 1112 -47.26 24.04 -40.79
CA THR A 1112 -47.82 23.71 -42.12
C THR A 1112 -46.94 24.16 -43.29
N SER A 1113 -45.67 24.47 -43.04
CA SER A 1113 -44.72 24.93 -44.04
C SER A 1113 -44.15 23.77 -44.89
N PRO A 1114 -43.99 23.90 -46.22
CA PRO A 1114 -43.65 22.79 -47.14
C PRO A 1114 -42.26 22.15 -47.00
N ALA A 1115 -41.44 22.57 -46.03
CA ALA A 1115 -40.06 22.09 -45.84
C ALA A 1115 -39.93 20.86 -44.92
N TYR A 1116 -41.01 20.44 -44.24
CA TYR A 1116 -40.96 19.38 -43.23
C TYR A 1116 -42.16 18.41 -43.32
N SER A 1117 -42.54 17.98 -44.53
CA SER A 1117 -43.54 16.91 -44.71
C SER A 1117 -42.91 15.57 -45.15
N PRO A 1118 -43.41 14.42 -44.66
CA PRO A 1118 -42.75 13.12 -44.79
C PRO A 1118 -42.90 12.44 -46.17
N THR A 1119 -43.52 13.11 -47.16
CA THR A 1119 -43.76 12.54 -48.51
C THR A 1119 -43.02 13.28 -49.61
N SER A 1120 -42.03 14.11 -49.26
CA SER A 1120 -41.23 14.86 -50.24
C SER A 1120 -40.03 14.04 -50.77
N PRO A 1121 -39.64 14.17 -52.05
CA PRO A 1121 -38.77 13.21 -52.75
C PRO A 1121 -37.29 13.18 -52.31
N ALA A 1122 -36.92 13.93 -51.29
CA ALA A 1122 -35.54 14.05 -50.79
C ALA A 1122 -35.15 12.99 -49.74
N TYR A 1123 -36.09 12.19 -49.25
CA TYR A 1123 -35.85 11.19 -48.19
C TYR A 1123 -36.38 9.79 -48.55
N SER A 1124 -36.22 9.38 -49.82
CA SER A 1124 -36.50 8.02 -50.28
C SER A 1124 -35.25 7.14 -50.23
N PRO A 1125 -35.32 5.90 -49.70
CA PRO A 1125 -34.17 5.01 -49.50
C PRO A 1125 -33.62 4.36 -50.78
N THR A 1126 -34.09 4.73 -51.97
CA THR A 1126 -33.55 4.28 -53.27
C THR A 1126 -32.89 5.41 -54.08
N SER A 1127 -32.63 6.56 -53.46
CA SER A 1127 -31.98 7.70 -54.12
C SER A 1127 -30.44 7.65 -54.01
N PRO A 1128 -29.68 8.09 -55.05
CA PRO A 1128 -28.23 7.82 -55.17
C PRO A 1128 -27.33 8.57 -54.17
N ALA A 1129 -27.89 9.36 -53.24
CA ALA A 1129 -27.14 10.18 -52.28
C ALA A 1129 -26.83 9.47 -50.95
N TYR A 1130 -27.38 8.27 -50.71
CA TYR A 1130 -27.16 7.51 -49.48
C TYR A 1130 -26.69 6.06 -49.76
N SER A 1131 -25.83 5.89 -50.77
CA SER A 1131 -25.10 4.65 -50.98
C SER A 1131 -23.81 4.61 -50.13
N PRO A 1132 -23.49 3.48 -49.48
CA PRO A 1132 -22.28 3.31 -48.66
C PRO A 1132 -20.96 3.26 -49.45
N THR A 1133 -20.97 3.47 -50.77
CA THR A 1133 -19.75 3.60 -51.60
C THR A 1133 -19.42 5.06 -51.97
N SER A 1134 -20.07 6.04 -51.36
CA SER A 1134 -19.88 7.48 -51.63
C SER A 1134 -18.73 8.07 -50.79
N PRO A 1135 -17.81 8.89 -51.35
CA PRO A 1135 -16.59 9.36 -50.67
C PRO A 1135 -16.79 10.39 -49.54
N ALA A 1136 -18.02 10.74 -49.16
CA ALA A 1136 -18.32 11.79 -48.17
C ALA A 1136 -18.44 11.31 -46.71
N TYR A 1137 -18.46 9.99 -46.46
CA TYR A 1137 -18.59 9.43 -45.10
C TYR A 1137 -17.57 8.32 -44.81
N SER A 1138 -16.31 8.56 -45.21
CA SER A 1138 -15.16 7.75 -44.81
C SER A 1138 -14.51 8.32 -43.54
N PRO A 1139 -14.12 7.50 -42.55
CA PRO A 1139 -13.51 7.94 -41.28
C PRO A 1139 -12.10 8.57 -41.40
N THR A 1140 -11.60 8.83 -42.62
CA THR A 1140 -10.30 9.49 -42.88
C THR A 1140 -10.42 10.97 -43.30
N SER A 1141 -11.61 11.57 -43.30
CA SER A 1141 -11.78 13.00 -43.64
C SER A 1141 -11.33 13.96 -42.51
N PRO A 1142 -10.64 15.09 -42.82
CA PRO A 1142 -9.95 15.93 -41.83
C PRO A 1142 -10.82 16.72 -40.83
N ALA A 1143 -12.15 16.64 -40.93
CA ALA A 1143 -13.07 17.42 -40.09
C ALA A 1143 -13.38 16.78 -38.73
N TYR A 1144 -13.04 15.50 -38.52
CA TYR A 1144 -13.39 14.75 -37.30
C TYR A 1144 -12.22 13.92 -36.73
N SER A 1145 -10.99 14.44 -36.85
CA SER A 1145 -9.80 13.86 -36.21
C SER A 1145 -9.56 14.45 -34.79
N PRO A 1146 -9.20 13.63 -33.78
CA PRO A 1146 -8.92 14.07 -32.40
C PRO A 1146 -7.61 14.86 -32.23
N THR A 1147 -6.86 15.17 -33.30
CA THR A 1147 -5.67 16.05 -33.26
C THR A 1147 -5.91 17.46 -33.83
N SER A 1148 -7.17 17.86 -34.04
CA SER A 1148 -7.53 19.19 -34.53
C SER A 1148 -7.54 20.28 -33.43
N PRO A 1149 -7.09 21.53 -33.69
CA PRO A 1149 -6.82 22.55 -32.65
C PRO A 1149 -8.06 23.09 -31.91
N ALA A 1150 -9.28 22.73 -32.32
CA ALA A 1150 -10.52 23.19 -31.71
C ALA A 1150 -10.96 22.34 -30.49
N TYR A 1151 -10.37 21.15 -30.30
CA TYR A 1151 -10.76 20.22 -29.24
C TYR A 1151 -9.56 19.58 -28.52
N SER A 1152 -8.45 20.33 -28.41
CA SER A 1152 -7.27 19.94 -27.62
C SER A 1152 -7.37 20.43 -26.16
N PRO A 1153 -6.98 19.63 -25.15
CA PRO A 1153 -7.02 20.00 -23.73
C PRO A 1153 -5.98 21.07 -23.30
N THR A 1154 -5.14 21.57 -24.20
CA THR A 1154 -4.20 22.68 -23.93
C THR A 1154 -4.67 24.04 -24.49
N SER A 1155 -5.92 24.14 -24.95
CA SER A 1155 -6.49 25.40 -25.45
C SER A 1155 -7.03 26.30 -24.31
N PRO A 1156 -6.88 27.64 -24.38
CA PRO A 1156 -7.14 28.56 -23.25
C PRO A 1156 -8.61 28.69 -22.81
N ALA A 1157 -9.55 28.06 -23.52
CA ALA A 1157 -10.97 28.12 -23.21
C ALA A 1157 -11.43 27.03 -22.20
N TYR A 1158 -10.60 26.01 -21.94
CA TYR A 1158 -10.98 24.84 -21.14
C TYR A 1158 -9.90 24.36 -20.16
N SER A 1159 -9.00 25.25 -19.71
CA SER A 1159 -8.03 24.91 -18.66
C SER A 1159 -8.60 25.14 -17.24
N PRO A 1160 -8.23 24.31 -16.24
CA PRO A 1160 -8.71 24.43 -14.86
C PRO A 1160 -8.13 25.65 -14.09
N THR A 1161 -7.26 26.44 -14.70
CA THR A 1161 -6.71 27.69 -14.11
C THR A 1161 -7.36 28.96 -14.68
N SER A 1162 -8.41 28.81 -15.49
CA SER A 1162 -9.20 29.93 -16.04
C SER A 1162 -10.09 30.60 -14.98
N PRO A 1163 -10.23 31.94 -14.95
CA PRO A 1163 -11.00 32.67 -13.92
C PRO A 1163 -12.50 32.34 -13.84
N ALA A 1164 -13.05 31.62 -14.82
CA ALA A 1164 -14.45 31.23 -14.88
C ALA A 1164 -14.81 30.01 -13.99
N TYR A 1165 -13.82 29.25 -13.49
CA TYR A 1165 -14.05 28.00 -12.76
C TYR A 1165 -13.23 27.86 -11.46
N SER A 1166 -12.72 28.97 -10.93
CA SER A 1166 -12.03 29.01 -9.61
C SER A 1166 -13.03 29.03 -8.44
N PRO A 1167 -12.78 28.30 -7.33
CA PRO A 1167 -13.63 28.28 -6.13
C PRO A 1167 -13.65 29.58 -5.32
N THR A 1168 -12.88 30.61 -5.72
CA THR A 1168 -12.94 31.96 -5.11
C THR A 1168 -13.68 33.00 -5.96
N SER A 1169 -14.37 32.57 -7.02
CA SER A 1169 -15.17 33.47 -7.88
C SER A 1169 -16.57 33.77 -7.28
N PRO A 1170 -17.11 35.00 -7.44
CA PRO A 1170 -18.32 35.45 -6.72
C PRO A 1170 -19.63 34.74 -7.10
N ALA A 1171 -19.61 33.89 -8.13
CA ALA A 1171 -20.77 33.12 -8.58
C ALA A 1171 -21.03 31.84 -7.76
N TYR A 1172 -20.06 31.39 -6.94
CA TYR A 1172 -20.15 30.15 -6.17
C TYR A 1172 -19.66 30.28 -4.72
N SER A 1173 -19.76 31.48 -4.14
CA SER A 1173 -19.53 31.71 -2.71
C SER A 1173 -20.80 31.44 -1.89
N PRO A 1174 -20.73 30.76 -0.72
CA PRO A 1174 -21.87 30.53 0.17
C PRO A 1174 -22.42 31.80 0.86
N THR A 1175 -21.86 32.98 0.58
CA THR A 1175 -22.36 34.27 1.08
C THR A 1175 -23.00 35.15 -0.01
N SER A 1176 -23.26 34.62 -1.20
CA SER A 1176 -23.90 35.36 -2.30
C SER A 1176 -25.46 35.33 -2.23
N PRO A 1177 -26.18 36.41 -2.61
CA PRO A 1177 -27.61 36.61 -2.29
C PRO A 1177 -28.59 35.68 -3.01
N ALA A 1178 -28.11 34.89 -3.97
CA ALA A 1178 -28.93 33.89 -4.68
C ALA A 1178 -29.10 32.59 -3.88
N TYR A 1179 -28.32 32.38 -2.81
CA TYR A 1179 -28.34 31.17 -2.00
C TYR A 1179 -28.28 31.44 -0.48
N SER A 1180 -28.70 32.63 -0.02
CA SER A 1180 -28.93 32.87 1.42
C SER A 1180 -30.33 32.40 1.83
N PRO A 1181 -30.51 31.84 3.05
CA PRO A 1181 -31.82 31.46 3.60
C PRO A 1181 -32.72 32.67 3.95
N THR A 1182 -32.34 33.89 3.57
CA THR A 1182 -33.06 35.14 3.84
C THR A 1182 -33.48 35.88 2.57
N SER A 1183 -33.38 35.26 1.39
CA SER A 1183 -33.81 35.83 0.11
C SER A 1183 -35.31 35.57 -0.19
N PRO A 1184 -36.06 36.51 -0.83
CA PRO A 1184 -37.53 36.55 -0.81
C PRO A 1184 -38.23 35.51 -1.71
N ALA A 1185 -37.46 34.66 -2.39
CA ALA A 1185 -37.98 33.57 -3.21
C ALA A 1185 -38.16 32.26 -2.40
N TYR A 1186 -37.56 32.16 -1.21
CA TYR A 1186 -37.57 30.95 -0.37
C TYR A 1186 -37.76 31.27 1.13
N SER A 1187 -38.48 32.36 1.46
CA SER A 1187 -38.90 32.65 2.83
C SER A 1187 -40.32 32.11 3.11
N PRO A 1188 -40.64 31.65 4.34
CA PRO A 1188 -41.99 31.21 4.71
C PRO A 1188 -43.01 32.37 4.81
N THR A 1189 -42.65 33.59 4.40
CA THR A 1189 -43.48 34.79 4.47
C THR A 1189 -43.70 35.48 3.10
N SER A 1190 -43.34 34.84 1.99
CA SER A 1190 -43.61 35.31 0.61
C SER A 1190 -44.90 34.70 0.00
N PRO A 1191 -45.65 35.45 -0.85
CA PRO A 1191 -47.11 35.31 -1.03
C PRO A 1191 -47.59 34.13 -1.90
N ALA A 1192 -46.69 33.24 -2.33
CA ALA A 1192 -47.06 32.05 -3.08
C ALA A 1192 -47.37 30.84 -2.16
N TYR A 1193 -47.03 30.91 -0.87
CA TYR A 1193 -47.16 29.80 0.08
C TYR A 1193 -47.53 30.27 1.51
N SER A 1194 -48.46 31.22 1.64
CA SER A 1194 -49.07 31.60 2.93
C SER A 1194 -50.56 31.18 2.96
N PRO A 1195 -51.07 30.57 4.05
CA PRO A 1195 -52.45 30.06 4.16
C PRO A 1195 -53.51 31.16 4.36
N SER A 1196 -53.30 32.35 3.79
CA SER A 1196 -54.14 33.53 4.02
C SER A 1196 -54.17 34.50 2.82
N SER A 1197 -54.41 33.97 1.62
CA SER A 1197 -54.95 34.78 0.51
C SER A 1197 -55.87 33.95 -0.42
N PRO A 1198 -56.93 34.56 -0.98
CA PRO A 1198 -58.23 33.93 -1.13
C PRO A 1198 -58.44 33.34 -2.53
N ALA A 1199 -57.91 32.14 -2.73
CA ALA A 1199 -58.52 31.17 -3.62
C ALA A 1199 -58.87 29.96 -2.74
N TYR A 1200 -60.16 29.83 -2.43
CA TYR A 1200 -60.78 28.86 -1.53
C TYR A 1200 -60.78 29.23 -0.03
N SER A 1201 -61.85 29.91 0.37
CA SER A 1201 -62.33 29.96 1.75
C SER A 1201 -63.87 29.99 1.76
N PRO A 1202 -64.52 29.54 2.85
CA PRO A 1202 -65.67 28.64 2.83
C PRO A 1202 -66.99 29.30 3.25
N ALA A 1203 -68.12 28.74 2.82
CA ALA A 1203 -69.43 28.97 3.45
C ALA A 1203 -70.43 27.84 3.10
N SER A 1204 -70.89 27.14 4.13
CA SER A 1204 -72.20 26.48 4.21
C SER A 1204 -73.17 27.41 4.97
N PRO A 1205 -74.49 27.15 5.11
CA PRO A 1205 -75.42 26.24 4.40
C PRO A 1205 -76.66 27.00 3.84
N GLU A 1206 -77.48 26.37 2.98
CA GLU A 1206 -78.98 26.46 3.02
C GLU A 1206 -79.67 25.65 1.89
N TYR A 1207 -80.58 24.77 2.33
CA TYR A 1207 -81.98 24.58 1.89
C TYR A 1207 -82.38 24.40 0.39
N ASN A 1208 -82.99 23.24 0.11
CA ASN A 1208 -83.92 22.87 -0.99
C ASN A 1208 -85.16 23.83 -1.08
N PRO A 1209 -85.97 23.93 -2.18
CA PRO A 1209 -86.48 22.83 -3.03
C PRO A 1209 -86.84 23.10 -4.54
N SER A 1210 -87.20 22.01 -5.23
CA SER A 1210 -88.21 21.83 -6.33
C SER A 1210 -88.06 22.48 -7.72
N GLU A 1211 -87.90 21.64 -8.78
CA GLU A 1211 -88.97 21.31 -9.76
C GLU A 1211 -88.57 20.17 -10.74
N GLY A 1212 -89.42 19.13 -10.85
CA GLY A 1212 -89.89 18.54 -12.11
C GLY A 1212 -89.05 17.55 -12.97
N SER A 1213 -89.31 16.24 -12.75
CA SER A 1213 -89.90 15.31 -13.76
C SER A 1213 -89.08 14.13 -14.35
N TYR A 1214 -89.66 12.91 -14.16
CA TYR A 1214 -89.45 11.55 -14.75
C TYR A 1214 -88.06 10.89 -14.65
N GLY A 1215 -87.85 9.66 -14.16
CA GLY A 1215 -88.63 8.46 -13.78
C GLY A 1215 -87.66 7.25 -13.96
N GLY A 1216 -87.66 6.09 -13.30
CA GLY A 1216 -88.38 5.48 -12.19
C GLY A 1216 -87.71 4.10 -11.91
N GLY A 1217 -87.96 3.53 -10.72
CA GLY A 1217 -87.61 2.15 -10.30
C GLY A 1217 -86.21 2.02 -9.67
N GLY A 1218 -86.01 1.59 -8.42
CA GLY A 1218 -86.84 0.87 -7.47
C GLY A 1218 -86.01 -0.30 -6.92
N GLY A 1219 -85.76 -0.37 -5.61
CA GLY A 1219 -85.17 -1.55 -4.98
C GLY A 1219 -84.19 -1.26 -3.83
N SER A 1220 -84.75 -0.94 -2.67
CA SER A 1220 -84.10 -0.81 -1.36
C SER A 1220 -83.53 -2.11 -0.81
N GLY A 1221 -82.46 -2.01 -0.01
CA GLY A 1221 -82.04 -3.06 0.92
C GLY A 1221 -80.84 -2.64 1.78
N ARG A 1222 -81.10 -2.01 2.92
CA ARG A 1222 -80.17 -1.73 4.03
C ARG A 1222 -79.47 -2.99 4.54
N TYR A 1223 -78.23 -2.86 5.03
CA TYR A 1223 -77.62 -3.31 6.31
C TYR A 1223 -76.16 -2.77 6.28
N THR A 1224 -75.75 -1.84 7.15
CA THR A 1224 -74.87 -2.07 8.35
C THR A 1224 -73.81 -3.15 8.08
N ASP A 1225 -72.51 -2.91 8.19
CA ASP A 1225 -71.72 -2.03 9.07
C ASP A 1225 -70.59 -1.30 8.33
#